data_AF-A0A6V7E4I3-F1
#
_entry.id   AF-A0A6V7E4I3-F1
#
_cell.length_a   1.000
_cell.length_b   1.000
_cell.length_c   1.000
_cell.angle_alpha   90.00
_cell.angle_beta   90.00
_cell.angle_gamma   90.00
#
_symmetry.space_group_name_H-M   'P 1'
#
loop_
_entity.id
_entity.type
_entity.pdbx_description
1 polymer ?
#
loop_
_entity_poly.entity_id
_entity_poly.type
_entity_poly.pdbx_seq_one_letter_code
_entity_poly.pdbx_strand_id
1 'polypeptide(L)'
;MLGKLTLEAVPYHEPIIMVALGGAGLLGLLIAGAITKYKLWGYLWNEWFTSVDHKRIGVMYIIVALVMLLRGFADAAMMRAQQALAGNGGEGVLPPHHYDQIFTAHGVIMIFFMAMPFMTGLLNLIVPLQIGARDVAFPFLNSLSFWLFVAGAALINISLGVGEFAQTGWLAYPPLSGLEYSPGVGVDYYIWALQVSGLGTLLTGINFFVTIMRMRAPGMTLMRMPIFTWTALITNILIIAAFPILTVALALLGADRYLGTHFFTNDGGGNAMMYVNLIWIWGHPEVYILILPAFGIFSELIATYSRKRLFGYTSMVYATSCIGVLSFVVWLHHFFTMGSGANVNAFFGITTMIISIPTGVKIFNWLFTMFRGRVHMTSPVLWTIGFIITFTIGGMTGVMLAIPAVDFVLHNSLFLIAHFHNVIIGGVVFGYLAGLTYWFPKAFGFKLNEKIGKASFWCWIIGFFVAFMPLYVLGFMGMTRRMNTYNHPEWAPWLYVAAAGAAIIGMGIFLNLVQIGYSVWKRKEHMDYTGDPWDGRTLEWATSSPPPFYNFAVLPHIDDRDQFWADKQNGKGWVRPSKYEAIHMPRNTGAGVYIGAFSVLMGFGLIWHIWWLAIIGLVGMIGSFIARTFDDDIDYWVPADEVERIENARFALLEQQHAAQAAKVI
;
A
#
# COMPACT_ATOMS: atom_id res chain seq x y z
N MET A 1 -28.69 19.72 5.40
CA MET A 1 -30.10 19.90 5.82
C MET A 1 -30.50 18.74 6.75
N LEU A 2 -30.04 18.61 8.00
CA LEU A 2 -29.41 19.52 8.97
C LEU A 2 -28.29 18.80 9.73
N GLY A 3 -27.45 19.56 10.43
CA GLY A 3 -26.25 19.16 11.16
C GLY A 3 -25.37 20.41 11.33
N LYS A 4 -24.05 20.25 11.52
CA LYS A 4 -23.10 21.38 11.54
C LYS A 4 -22.81 21.97 10.15
N LEU A 5 -23.30 21.32 9.07
CA LEU A 5 -22.97 21.68 7.69
C LEU A 5 -23.68 22.96 7.24
N THR A 6 -22.90 23.99 6.90
CA THR A 6 -23.35 25.27 6.32
C THR A 6 -22.64 25.52 4.98
N LEU A 7 -23.06 26.55 4.23
CA LEU A 7 -22.33 26.96 3.02
C LEU A 7 -20.93 27.49 3.34
N GLU A 8 -20.69 27.97 4.56
CA GLU A 8 -19.38 28.43 5.02
C GLU A 8 -18.37 27.28 5.21
N ALA A 9 -18.85 26.04 5.25
CA ALA A 9 -17.99 24.86 5.27
C ALA A 9 -17.17 24.69 3.98
N VAL A 10 -17.58 25.31 2.87
CA VAL A 10 -16.80 25.29 1.63
C VAL A 10 -15.83 26.48 1.65
N PRO A 11 -14.52 26.26 1.46
CA PRO A 11 -13.52 27.32 1.57
C PRO A 11 -13.49 28.20 0.31
N TYR A 12 -14.60 28.90 0.01
CA TYR A 12 -14.75 29.76 -1.19
C TYR A 12 -13.71 30.88 -1.28
N HIS A 13 -13.14 31.29 -0.14
CA HIS A 13 -12.14 32.33 -0.04
C HIS A 13 -10.71 31.82 -0.31
N GLU A 14 -10.47 30.51 -0.34
CA GLU A 14 -9.14 29.91 -0.49
C GLU A 14 -8.83 29.57 -1.95
N PRO A 15 -7.96 30.35 -2.64
CA PRO A 15 -7.72 30.15 -4.06
C PRO A 15 -7.07 28.80 -4.37
N ILE A 16 -6.14 28.35 -3.51
CA ILE A 16 -5.41 27.09 -3.70
C ILE A 16 -6.38 25.91 -3.70
N ILE A 17 -7.27 25.86 -2.70
CA ILE A 17 -8.25 24.78 -2.56
C ILE A 17 -9.29 24.86 -3.69
N MET A 18 -9.84 26.04 -3.98
CA MET A 18 -10.86 26.18 -5.01
C MET A 18 -10.35 25.85 -6.41
N VAL A 19 -9.09 26.18 -6.74
CA VAL A 19 -8.45 25.78 -8.00
C VAL A 19 -8.25 24.26 -8.03
N ALA A 20 -7.81 23.64 -6.93
CA ALA A 20 -7.66 22.19 -6.85
C ALA A 20 -9.01 21.46 -7.04
N LEU A 21 -10.07 21.92 -6.37
CA LEU A 21 -11.42 21.38 -6.51
C LEU A 21 -11.99 21.59 -7.91
N GLY A 22 -11.81 22.79 -8.49
CA GLY A 22 -12.24 23.10 -9.85
C GLY A 22 -11.54 22.22 -10.88
N GLY A 23 -10.22 22.03 -10.75
CA GLY A 23 -9.43 21.15 -11.61
C GLY A 23 -9.82 19.68 -11.47
N ALA A 24 -9.97 19.18 -10.24
CA ALA A 24 -10.42 17.81 -9.98
C ALA A 24 -11.85 17.57 -10.49
N GLY A 25 -12.76 18.53 -10.30
CA GLY A 25 -14.13 18.49 -10.79
C GLY A 25 -14.18 18.47 -12.32
N LEU A 26 -13.42 19.34 -12.99
CA LEU A 26 -13.29 19.35 -14.46
C LEU A 26 -12.76 18.01 -14.97
N LEU A 27 -11.69 17.49 -14.37
CA LEU A 27 -11.13 16.18 -14.73
C LEU A 27 -12.15 15.05 -14.55
N GLY A 28 -12.89 15.06 -13.44
CA GLY A 28 -13.98 14.12 -13.17
C GLY A 28 -15.08 14.19 -14.23
N LEU A 29 -15.50 15.39 -14.63
CA LEU A 29 -16.48 15.61 -15.70
C LEU A 29 -15.96 15.14 -17.07
N LEU A 30 -14.68 15.38 -17.38
CA LEU A 30 -14.06 14.91 -18.62
C LEU A 30 -14.00 13.37 -18.66
N ILE A 31 -13.66 12.72 -17.55
CA ILE A 31 -13.65 11.26 -17.43
C ILE A 31 -15.08 10.71 -17.57
N ALA A 32 -16.06 11.26 -16.85
CA ALA A 32 -17.45 10.85 -16.95
C ALA A 32 -18.03 11.06 -18.36
N GLY A 33 -17.68 12.19 -18.99
CA GLY A 33 -18.01 12.50 -20.38
C GLY A 33 -17.40 11.50 -21.37
N ALA A 34 -16.13 11.11 -21.17
CA ALA A 34 -15.47 10.08 -21.97
C ALA A 34 -16.12 8.70 -21.80
N ILE A 35 -16.38 8.27 -20.55
CA ILE A 35 -17.06 7.00 -20.26
C ILE A 35 -18.44 6.97 -20.92
N THR A 36 -19.20 8.07 -20.84
CA THR A 36 -20.52 8.19 -21.48
C THR A 36 -20.42 8.17 -23.00
N LYS A 37 -19.49 8.94 -23.59
CA LYS A 37 -19.25 9.00 -25.04
C LYS A 37 -18.88 7.63 -25.61
N TYR A 38 -18.04 6.87 -24.91
CA TYR A 38 -17.63 5.52 -25.32
C TYR A 38 -18.55 4.41 -24.82
N LYS A 39 -19.68 4.75 -24.17
CA LYS A 39 -20.68 3.80 -23.63
C LYS A 39 -20.09 2.72 -22.71
N LEU A 40 -19.13 3.10 -21.88
CA LEU A 40 -18.37 2.16 -21.04
C LEU A 40 -19.02 1.87 -19.68
N TRP A 41 -20.13 2.53 -19.32
CA TRP A 41 -20.80 2.34 -18.03
C TRP A 41 -21.20 0.88 -17.76
N GLY A 42 -21.82 0.21 -18.73
CA GLY A 42 -22.20 -1.20 -18.58
C GLY A 42 -21.01 -2.13 -18.43
N TYR A 43 -19.93 -1.87 -19.18
CA TYR A 43 -18.68 -2.62 -19.06
C TYR A 43 -18.04 -2.41 -17.68
N LEU A 44 -17.90 -1.17 -17.22
CA LEU A 44 -17.32 -0.88 -15.91
C LEU A 44 -18.12 -1.49 -14.77
N TRP A 45 -19.46 -1.42 -14.83
CA TRP A 45 -20.32 -2.04 -13.84
C TRP A 45 -20.12 -3.55 -13.80
N ASN A 46 -20.35 -4.24 -14.93
CA ASN A 46 -20.38 -5.71 -14.97
C ASN A 46 -18.99 -6.36 -14.83
N GLU A 47 -17.93 -5.68 -15.29
CA GLU A 47 -16.59 -6.26 -15.33
C GLU A 47 -15.68 -5.77 -14.19
N TRP A 48 -15.83 -4.54 -13.70
CA TRP A 48 -14.88 -3.99 -12.73
C TRP A 48 -15.52 -3.77 -11.37
N PHE A 49 -16.60 -2.99 -11.31
CA PHE A 49 -17.17 -2.55 -10.03
C PHE A 49 -17.81 -3.69 -9.24
N THR A 50 -18.50 -4.60 -9.93
CA THR A 50 -19.10 -5.78 -9.30
C THR A 50 -18.16 -6.99 -9.26
N SER A 51 -16.91 -6.84 -9.71
CA SER A 51 -15.96 -7.95 -9.82
C SER A 51 -15.64 -8.56 -8.46
N VAL A 52 -15.61 -9.88 -8.42
CA VAL A 52 -15.04 -10.65 -7.30
C VAL A 52 -13.65 -11.24 -7.61
N ASP A 53 -13.23 -11.18 -8.88
CA ASP A 53 -11.91 -11.63 -9.31
C ASP A 53 -10.78 -10.84 -8.62
N HIS A 54 -9.94 -11.56 -7.87
CA HIS A 54 -8.77 -11.02 -7.16
C HIS A 54 -7.82 -10.21 -8.06
N LYS A 55 -7.70 -10.55 -9.35
CA LYS A 55 -6.83 -9.85 -10.32
C LYS A 55 -7.36 -8.43 -10.57
N ARG A 56 -8.66 -8.30 -10.81
CA ARG A 56 -9.31 -7.00 -11.09
C ARG A 56 -9.35 -6.13 -9.85
N ILE A 57 -9.70 -6.70 -8.69
CA ILE A 57 -9.65 -6.01 -7.40
C ILE A 57 -8.22 -5.52 -7.12
N GLY A 58 -7.22 -6.36 -7.36
CA GLY A 58 -5.80 -6.00 -7.21
C GLY A 58 -5.39 -4.80 -8.08
N VAL A 59 -5.81 -4.79 -9.35
CA VAL A 59 -5.58 -3.66 -10.26
C VAL A 59 -6.28 -2.39 -9.77
N MET A 60 -7.54 -2.47 -9.33
CA MET A 60 -8.26 -1.30 -8.83
C MET A 60 -7.59 -0.71 -7.58
N TYR A 61 -7.12 -1.55 -6.65
CA TYR A 61 -6.33 -1.10 -5.50
C TYR A 61 -5.08 -0.32 -5.91
N ILE A 62 -4.30 -0.83 -6.86
CA ILE A 62 -3.09 -0.16 -7.37
C ILE A 62 -3.44 1.15 -8.07
N ILE A 63 -4.52 1.21 -8.85
CA ILE A 63 -4.97 2.46 -9.50
C ILE A 63 -5.28 3.53 -8.46
N VAL A 64 -6.06 3.21 -7.42
CA VAL A 64 -6.38 4.18 -6.36
C VAL A 64 -5.10 4.59 -5.64
N ALA A 65 -4.20 3.66 -5.32
CA ALA A 65 -2.92 3.98 -4.69
C ALA A 65 -2.07 4.95 -5.53
N LEU A 66 -2.00 4.77 -6.85
CA LEU A 66 -1.27 5.66 -7.76
C LEU A 66 -1.92 7.05 -7.86
N VAL A 67 -3.25 7.15 -7.81
CA VAL A 67 -3.95 8.44 -7.76
C VAL A 67 -3.68 9.15 -6.43
N MET A 68 -3.75 8.42 -5.31
CA MET A 68 -3.48 8.97 -3.97
C MET A 68 -1.99 9.32 -3.78
N LEU A 69 -1.07 8.67 -4.50
CA LEU A 69 0.34 9.09 -4.59
C LEU A 69 0.46 10.51 -5.15
N LEU A 70 -0.32 10.88 -6.16
CA LEU A 70 -0.30 12.24 -6.73
C LEU A 70 -0.76 13.27 -5.69
N ARG A 71 -1.84 12.97 -4.97
CA ARG A 71 -2.33 13.84 -3.89
C ARG A 71 -1.29 13.97 -2.77
N GLY A 72 -0.78 12.84 -2.26
CA GLY A 72 0.21 12.85 -1.19
C GLY A 72 1.51 13.55 -1.60
N PHE A 73 1.95 13.41 -2.85
CA PHE A 73 3.13 14.12 -3.35
C PHE A 73 2.87 15.62 -3.54
N ALA A 74 1.68 16.02 -4.00
CA ALA A 74 1.31 17.45 -4.07
C ALA A 74 1.42 18.10 -2.69
N ASP A 75 0.91 17.45 -1.65
CA ASP A 75 1.03 17.90 -0.26
C ASP A 75 2.51 18.00 0.18
N ALA A 76 3.33 17.01 -0.17
CA ALA A 76 4.77 17.04 0.11
C ALA A 76 5.49 18.20 -0.58
N ALA A 77 5.19 18.43 -1.85
CA ALA A 77 5.77 19.52 -2.63
C ALA A 77 5.37 20.88 -2.05
N MET A 78 4.10 21.06 -1.66
CA MET A 78 3.62 22.27 -0.99
C MET A 78 4.31 22.50 0.36
N MET A 79 4.46 21.46 1.19
CA MET A 79 5.19 21.57 2.46
C MET A 79 6.66 21.98 2.26
N ARG A 80 7.35 21.40 1.26
CA ARG A 80 8.74 21.73 0.96
C ARG A 80 8.88 23.14 0.38
N ALA A 81 7.95 23.54 -0.49
CA ALA A 81 7.89 24.90 -1.03
C ALA A 81 7.66 25.93 0.08
N GLN A 82 6.71 25.68 1.00
CA GLN A 82 6.50 26.54 2.16
C GLN A 82 7.78 26.68 2.99
N GLN A 83 8.43 25.57 3.34
CA GLN A 83 9.67 25.62 4.12
C GLN A 83 10.84 26.28 3.37
N ALA A 84 10.85 26.28 2.04
CA ALA A 84 11.83 27.06 1.30
C ALA A 84 11.49 28.56 1.31
N LEU A 85 10.21 28.92 1.13
CA LEU A 85 9.79 30.31 1.00
C LEU A 85 9.70 31.05 2.34
N ALA A 86 9.40 30.35 3.44
CA ALA A 86 9.20 30.91 4.78
C ALA A 86 10.49 31.01 5.61
N GLY A 87 11.65 31.08 4.95
CA GLY A 87 12.93 31.26 5.65
C GLY A 87 13.05 32.62 6.33
N ASN A 88 13.83 32.68 7.40
CA ASN A 88 14.10 33.91 8.19
C ASN A 88 12.83 34.58 8.75
N GLY A 89 11.83 33.79 9.14
CA GLY A 89 10.58 34.29 9.70
C GLY A 89 9.60 34.88 8.67
N GLY A 90 9.80 34.61 7.38
CA GLY A 90 8.83 34.97 6.35
C GLY A 90 7.49 34.25 6.51
N GLU A 91 6.42 34.87 6.03
CA GLU A 91 5.06 34.31 6.09
C GLU A 91 4.86 33.12 5.12
N GLY A 92 5.61 33.10 4.02
CA GLY A 92 5.47 32.08 2.98
C GLY A 92 4.12 32.16 2.26
N VAL A 93 3.56 31.00 1.90
CA VAL A 93 2.28 30.87 1.17
C VAL A 93 1.23 30.03 1.91
N LEU A 94 1.65 29.24 2.91
CA LEU A 94 0.77 28.37 3.72
C LEU A 94 0.72 28.85 5.17
N PRO A 95 -0.40 29.44 5.61
CA PRO A 95 -0.67 29.69 7.03
C PRO A 95 -0.63 28.40 7.86
N PRO A 96 -0.39 28.49 9.19
CA PRO A 96 -0.35 27.31 10.07
C PRO A 96 -1.59 26.41 9.95
N HIS A 97 -2.79 27.00 9.90
CA HIS A 97 -4.05 26.28 9.75
C HIS A 97 -4.07 25.35 8.53
N HIS A 98 -3.54 25.78 7.38
CA HIS A 98 -3.44 24.94 6.18
C HIS A 98 -2.24 24.00 6.23
N TYR A 99 -1.10 24.48 6.70
CA TYR A 99 0.12 23.67 6.79
C TYR A 99 -0.10 22.43 7.66
N ASP A 100 -0.82 22.59 8.78
CA ASP A 100 -1.08 21.53 9.74
C ASP A 100 -2.06 20.48 9.20
N GLN A 101 -3.05 20.92 8.42
CA GLN A 101 -3.91 20.02 7.67
C GLN A 101 -3.14 19.24 6.61
N ILE A 102 -2.28 19.92 5.84
CA ILE A 102 -1.53 19.33 4.72
C ILE A 102 -0.57 18.26 5.23
N PHE A 103 0.23 18.51 6.27
CA PHE A 103 1.13 17.47 6.76
C PHE A 103 0.38 16.31 7.41
N THR A 104 -0.79 16.57 8.00
CA THR A 104 -1.64 15.54 8.59
C THR A 104 -2.25 14.67 7.49
N ALA A 105 -2.87 15.27 6.48
CA ALA A 105 -3.42 14.60 5.31
C ALA A 105 -2.34 13.81 4.56
N HIS A 106 -1.19 14.42 4.28
CA HIS A 106 -0.05 13.76 3.64
C HIS A 106 0.33 12.45 4.34
N GLY A 107 0.56 12.49 5.66
CA GLY A 107 0.95 11.31 6.43
C GLY A 107 -0.10 10.22 6.40
N VAL A 108 -1.39 10.59 6.55
CA VAL A 108 -2.51 9.65 6.50
C VAL A 108 -2.65 9.04 5.11
N ILE A 109 -2.60 9.85 4.05
CA ILE A 109 -2.73 9.42 2.66
C ILE A 109 -1.61 8.45 2.30
N MET A 110 -0.36 8.81 2.58
CA MET A 110 0.78 8.02 2.13
C MET A 110 0.84 6.65 2.79
N ILE A 111 0.45 6.54 4.07
CA ILE A 111 0.43 5.27 4.79
C ILE A 111 -0.82 4.45 4.45
N PHE A 112 -2.00 5.00 4.69
CA PHE A 112 -3.26 4.24 4.63
C PHE A 112 -3.88 4.17 3.23
N PHE A 113 -3.65 5.19 2.39
CA PHE A 113 -4.34 5.32 1.10
C PHE A 113 -3.42 5.23 -0.12
N MET A 114 -2.11 5.10 0.09
CA MET A 114 -1.12 4.81 -0.94
C MET A 114 -0.40 3.50 -0.63
N ALA A 115 0.38 3.41 0.45
CA ALA A 115 1.22 2.24 0.70
C ALA A 115 0.39 0.97 0.98
N MET A 116 -0.59 1.03 1.89
CA MET A 116 -1.48 -0.09 2.20
C MET A 116 -2.29 -0.63 1.00
N PRO A 117 -2.97 0.19 0.19
CA PRO A 117 -3.68 -0.31 -0.98
C PRO A 117 -2.74 -0.80 -2.10
N PHE A 118 -1.57 -0.18 -2.29
CA PHE A 118 -0.60 -0.69 -3.26
C PHE A 118 -0.15 -2.10 -2.87
N MET A 119 0.23 -2.28 -1.61
CA MET A 119 0.55 -3.58 -1.02
C MET A 119 -0.58 -4.60 -1.23
N THR A 120 -1.78 -4.25 -0.79
CA THR A 120 -2.97 -5.10 -0.86
C THR A 120 -3.30 -5.47 -2.31
N GLY A 121 -3.10 -4.55 -3.24
CA GLY A 121 -3.30 -4.78 -4.67
C GLY A 121 -2.33 -5.79 -5.25
N LEU A 122 -1.05 -5.73 -4.88
CA LEU A 122 -0.04 -6.70 -5.29
C LEU A 122 -0.27 -8.08 -4.65
N LEU A 123 -0.65 -8.14 -3.37
CA LEU A 123 -1.06 -9.38 -2.70
C LEU A 123 -2.22 -10.04 -3.44
N ASN A 124 -3.26 -9.25 -3.73
CA ASN A 124 -4.42 -9.66 -4.51
C ASN A 124 -4.04 -10.23 -5.86
N LEU A 125 -3.23 -9.51 -6.62
CA LEU A 125 -2.87 -9.92 -7.97
C LEU A 125 -2.07 -11.24 -7.99
N ILE A 126 -1.14 -11.42 -7.05
CA ILE A 126 -0.07 -12.43 -7.18
C ILE A 126 -0.20 -13.61 -6.24
N VAL A 127 -0.68 -13.45 -5.01
CA VAL A 127 -0.67 -14.54 -4.02
C VAL A 127 -1.48 -15.77 -4.50
N PRO A 128 -2.73 -15.63 -5.00
CA PRO A 128 -3.47 -16.80 -5.50
C PRO A 128 -2.76 -17.51 -6.65
N LEU A 129 -2.12 -16.75 -7.55
CA LEU A 129 -1.35 -17.31 -8.67
C LEU A 129 -0.12 -18.09 -8.17
N GLN A 130 0.60 -17.55 -7.17
CA GLN A 130 1.79 -18.17 -6.59
C GLN A 130 1.50 -19.46 -5.82
N ILE A 131 0.32 -19.59 -5.20
CA ILE A 131 -0.07 -20.80 -4.48
C ILE A 131 -0.82 -21.81 -5.35
N GLY A 132 -1.04 -21.51 -6.63
CA GLY A 132 -1.77 -22.39 -7.56
C GLY A 132 -3.27 -22.47 -7.28
N ALA A 133 -3.88 -21.39 -6.77
CA ALA A 133 -5.31 -21.29 -6.50
C ALA A 133 -6.07 -20.60 -7.63
N ARG A 134 -7.38 -20.90 -7.75
CA ARG A 134 -8.26 -20.27 -8.76
C ARG A 134 -8.78 -18.89 -8.33
N ASP A 135 -8.92 -18.66 -7.04
CA ASP A 135 -9.31 -17.38 -6.44
C ASP A 135 -8.89 -17.33 -4.96
N VAL A 136 -9.25 -16.26 -4.25
CA VAL A 136 -9.13 -16.13 -2.79
C VAL A 136 -10.25 -16.88 -2.04
N ALA A 137 -10.08 -17.08 -0.73
CA ALA A 137 -11.01 -17.84 0.10
C ALA A 137 -12.39 -17.20 0.20
N PHE A 138 -12.44 -15.86 0.23
CA PHE A 138 -13.70 -15.12 0.33
C PHE A 138 -13.76 -14.02 -0.76
N PRO A 139 -14.20 -14.37 -1.99
CA PRO A 139 -14.23 -13.43 -3.11
C PRO A 139 -15.14 -12.21 -2.86
N PHE A 140 -16.30 -12.39 -2.21
CA PHE A 140 -17.17 -11.29 -1.83
C PHE A 140 -16.52 -10.37 -0.78
N LEU A 141 -15.92 -10.93 0.28
CA LEU A 141 -15.22 -10.13 1.29
C LEU A 141 -14.09 -9.32 0.65
N ASN A 142 -13.40 -9.87 -0.34
CA ASN A 142 -12.36 -9.15 -1.08
C ASN A 142 -12.90 -7.89 -1.78
N SER A 143 -14.06 -8.03 -2.46
CA SER A 143 -14.75 -6.91 -3.09
C SER A 143 -15.23 -5.88 -2.05
N LEU A 144 -15.82 -6.35 -0.95
CA LEU A 144 -16.26 -5.49 0.14
C LEU A 144 -15.10 -4.73 0.79
N SER A 145 -13.97 -5.38 1.05
CA SER A 145 -12.76 -4.75 1.59
C SER A 145 -12.28 -3.61 0.70
N PHE A 146 -12.29 -3.79 -0.62
CA PHE A 146 -11.93 -2.75 -1.57
C PHE A 146 -12.89 -1.56 -1.48
N TRP A 147 -14.20 -1.79 -1.45
CA TRP A 147 -15.18 -0.71 -1.42
C TRP A 147 -15.24 0.05 -0.08
N LEU A 148 -14.96 -0.61 1.05
CA LEU A 148 -14.76 0.05 2.34
C LEU A 148 -13.50 0.93 2.35
N PHE A 149 -12.41 0.44 1.75
CA PHE A 149 -11.21 1.24 1.52
C PHE A 149 -11.51 2.47 0.66
N VAL A 150 -12.21 2.30 -0.46
CA VAL A 150 -12.61 3.42 -1.35
C VAL A 150 -13.53 4.39 -0.61
N ALA A 151 -14.42 3.92 0.27
CA ALA A 151 -15.26 4.78 1.09
C ALA A 151 -14.43 5.65 2.05
N GLY A 152 -13.43 5.08 2.73
CA GLY A 152 -12.48 5.85 3.53
C GLY A 152 -11.68 6.86 2.70
N ALA A 153 -11.23 6.45 1.52
CA ALA A 153 -10.53 7.33 0.57
C ALA A 153 -11.43 8.46 0.07
N ALA A 154 -12.73 8.21 -0.11
CA ALA A 154 -13.69 9.24 -0.48
C ALA A 154 -13.86 10.27 0.65
N LEU A 155 -14.04 9.82 1.90
CA LEU A 155 -14.20 10.70 3.06
C LEU A 155 -13.01 11.67 3.25
N ILE A 156 -11.77 11.17 3.16
CA ILE A 156 -10.56 12.02 3.27
C ILE A 156 -10.37 12.97 2.07
N ASN A 157 -10.96 12.69 0.91
CA ASN A 157 -10.91 13.59 -0.25
C ASN A 157 -12.05 14.61 -0.21
N ILE A 158 -13.23 14.24 0.33
CA ILE A 158 -14.34 15.17 0.56
C ILE A 158 -13.93 16.26 1.55
N SER A 159 -13.15 15.93 2.58
CA SER A 159 -12.66 16.90 3.57
C SER A 159 -11.81 18.03 2.98
N LEU A 160 -11.29 17.87 1.75
CA LEU A 160 -10.54 18.93 1.06
C LEU A 160 -11.46 20.08 0.62
N GLY A 161 -12.72 19.78 0.27
CA GLY A 161 -13.64 20.78 -0.26
C GLY A 161 -14.87 21.08 0.60
N VAL A 162 -15.14 20.25 1.61
CA VAL A 162 -16.25 20.45 2.53
C VAL A 162 -15.73 20.26 3.96
N GLY A 163 -15.59 21.36 4.69
CA GLY A 163 -14.96 21.43 6.00
C GLY A 163 -13.45 21.57 5.88
N GLU A 164 -12.75 20.83 6.74
CA GLU A 164 -11.30 20.81 6.85
C GLU A 164 -10.85 19.40 7.25
N PHE A 165 -9.56 19.08 7.11
CA PHE A 165 -9.01 17.84 7.66
C PHE A 165 -8.38 18.07 9.04
N ALA A 166 -8.01 16.99 9.74
CA ALA A 166 -7.39 17.09 11.06
C ALA A 166 -6.07 17.89 11.02
N GLN A 167 -5.82 18.73 12.03
CA GLN A 167 -4.60 19.52 12.21
C GLN A 167 -3.64 18.91 13.25
N THR A 168 -3.90 17.67 13.64
CA THR A 168 -3.32 17.04 14.84
C THR A 168 -2.16 16.09 14.54
N GLY A 169 -1.72 16.03 13.28
CA GLY A 169 -0.82 15.00 12.78
C GLY A 169 -1.51 13.66 12.56
N TRP A 170 -0.83 12.77 11.81
CA TRP A 170 -1.38 11.52 11.28
C TRP A 170 -1.81 10.48 12.33
N LEU A 171 -1.50 10.70 13.62
CA LEU A 171 -1.91 9.83 14.73
C LEU A 171 -2.94 10.48 15.67
N ALA A 172 -3.35 11.73 15.40
CA ALA A 172 -4.38 12.44 16.16
C ALA A 172 -4.25 12.33 17.69
N TYR A 173 -3.11 12.75 18.24
CA TYR A 173 -2.84 12.61 19.68
C TYR A 173 -3.78 13.50 20.53
N PRO A 174 -4.41 12.92 21.57
CA PRO A 174 -4.91 13.67 22.71
C PRO A 174 -3.74 14.35 23.45
N PRO A 175 -3.98 15.50 24.11
CA PRO A 175 -5.28 16.15 24.23
C PRO A 175 -5.68 16.97 22.98
N LEU A 176 -4.76 17.26 22.06
CA LEU A 176 -4.99 18.16 20.91
C LEU A 176 -6.15 17.72 20.00
N SER A 177 -6.40 16.42 19.87
CA SER A 177 -7.54 15.88 19.09
C SER A 177 -8.88 15.87 19.83
N GLY A 178 -8.93 16.24 21.11
CA GLY A 178 -10.17 16.41 21.87
C GLY A 178 -10.95 17.65 21.46
N LEU A 179 -12.26 17.68 21.80
CA LEU A 179 -13.14 18.81 21.46
C LEU A 179 -12.71 20.14 22.08
N GLU A 180 -12.03 20.11 23.23
CA GLU A 180 -11.53 21.31 23.92
C GLU A 180 -10.53 22.09 23.05
N TYR A 181 -9.65 21.39 22.33
CA TYR A 181 -8.59 22.00 21.53
C TYR A 181 -8.88 21.98 20.02
N SER A 182 -9.65 21.00 19.54
CA SER A 182 -10.02 20.85 18.13
C SER A 182 -11.53 20.63 18.00
N PRO A 183 -12.34 21.71 18.12
CA PRO A 183 -13.81 21.63 18.06
C PRO A 183 -14.35 21.41 16.63
N GLY A 184 -13.51 21.63 15.62
CA GLY A 184 -13.84 21.44 14.21
C GLY A 184 -14.04 19.97 13.81
N VAL A 185 -14.53 19.77 12.59
CA VAL A 185 -14.86 18.44 12.03
C VAL A 185 -13.65 17.65 11.52
N GLY A 186 -12.46 18.26 11.49
CA GLY A 186 -11.28 17.65 10.88
C GLY A 186 -10.86 16.32 11.51
N VAL A 187 -10.88 16.24 12.85
CA VAL A 187 -10.59 14.99 13.57
C VAL A 187 -11.70 13.96 13.34
N ASP A 188 -12.94 14.38 13.12
CA ASP A 188 -14.04 13.47 12.83
C ASP A 188 -13.90 12.83 11.45
N TYR A 189 -13.44 13.59 10.44
CA TYR A 189 -13.03 13.03 9.15
C TYR A 189 -11.93 11.99 9.31
N TYR A 190 -10.91 12.27 10.13
CA TYR A 190 -9.83 11.32 10.43
C TYR A 190 -10.36 10.02 11.04
N ILE A 191 -11.20 10.11 12.07
CA ILE A 191 -11.77 8.96 12.77
C ILE A 191 -12.57 8.08 11.79
N TRP A 192 -13.56 8.64 11.11
CA TRP A 192 -14.48 7.83 10.30
C TRP A 192 -13.86 7.34 8.99
N ALA A 193 -12.94 8.10 8.38
CA ALA A 193 -12.22 7.63 7.19
C ALA A 193 -11.36 6.40 7.51
N LEU A 194 -10.64 6.42 8.65
CA LEU A 194 -9.80 5.30 9.06
C LEU A 194 -10.59 4.15 9.67
N GLN A 195 -11.70 4.40 10.38
CA GLN A 195 -12.53 3.33 10.95
C GLN A 195 -13.17 2.47 9.85
N VAL A 196 -13.72 3.12 8.81
CA VAL A 196 -14.34 2.43 7.68
C VAL A 196 -13.29 1.68 6.86
N SER A 197 -12.17 2.35 6.52
CA SER A 197 -11.07 1.72 5.78
C SER A 197 -10.43 0.57 6.57
N GLY A 198 -10.25 0.74 7.87
CA GLY A 198 -9.65 -0.24 8.78
C GLY A 198 -10.45 -1.53 8.87
N LEU A 199 -11.79 -1.46 8.82
CA LEU A 199 -12.63 -2.65 8.71
C LEU A 199 -12.33 -3.44 7.41
N GLY A 200 -12.19 -2.74 6.28
CA GLY A 200 -11.80 -3.35 5.02
C GLY A 200 -10.44 -4.04 5.10
N THR A 201 -9.45 -3.38 5.72
CA THR A 201 -8.11 -3.95 5.91
C THR A 201 -8.12 -5.20 6.78
N LEU A 202 -8.87 -5.21 7.88
CA LEU A 202 -9.00 -6.38 8.74
C LEU A 202 -9.60 -7.58 7.98
N LEU A 203 -10.67 -7.33 7.20
CA LEU A 203 -11.29 -8.36 6.36
C LEU A 203 -10.32 -8.90 5.30
N THR A 204 -9.49 -8.04 4.70
CA THR A 204 -8.41 -8.45 3.79
C THR A 204 -7.41 -9.36 4.49
N GLY A 205 -6.97 -9.00 5.70
CA GLY A 205 -6.05 -9.80 6.52
C GLY A 205 -6.57 -11.22 6.74
N ILE A 206 -7.82 -11.34 7.19
CA ILE A 206 -8.49 -12.63 7.41
C ILE A 206 -8.57 -13.43 6.10
N ASN A 207 -8.95 -12.78 5.00
CA ASN A 207 -9.11 -13.43 3.71
C ASN A 207 -7.82 -14.07 3.19
N PHE A 208 -6.72 -13.31 3.15
CA PHE A 208 -5.45 -13.85 2.68
C PHE A 208 -4.82 -14.85 3.64
N PHE A 209 -5.01 -14.70 4.96
CA PHE A 209 -4.59 -15.72 5.91
C PHE A 209 -5.24 -17.07 5.60
N VAL A 210 -6.57 -17.10 5.44
CA VAL A 210 -7.29 -18.34 5.12
C VAL A 210 -6.90 -18.86 3.74
N THR A 211 -6.80 -17.98 2.74
CA THR A 211 -6.39 -18.32 1.37
C THR A 211 -5.05 -19.04 1.36
N ILE A 212 -4.02 -18.44 1.97
CA ILE A 212 -2.67 -19.01 2.01
C ILE A 212 -2.67 -20.32 2.81
N MET A 213 -3.45 -20.44 3.89
CA MET A 213 -3.43 -21.63 4.74
C MET A 213 -4.23 -22.81 4.19
N ARG A 214 -5.29 -22.57 3.41
CA ARG A 214 -6.28 -23.59 3.04
C ARG A 214 -6.43 -23.84 1.54
N MET A 215 -6.01 -22.92 0.66
CA MET A 215 -6.25 -23.03 -0.78
C MET A 215 -5.00 -23.31 -1.62
N ARG A 216 -3.88 -23.68 -0.97
CA ARG A 216 -2.65 -24.04 -1.69
C ARG A 216 -2.87 -25.27 -2.58
N ALA A 217 -2.18 -25.26 -3.71
CA ALA A 217 -2.09 -26.40 -4.60
C ALA A 217 -1.58 -27.67 -3.87
N PRO A 218 -2.06 -28.87 -4.25
CA PRO A 218 -1.63 -30.12 -3.64
C PRO A 218 -0.11 -30.31 -3.70
N GLY A 219 0.49 -30.75 -2.59
CA GLY A 219 1.95 -30.94 -2.46
C GLY A 219 2.72 -29.70 -1.97
N MET A 220 2.10 -28.51 -1.98
CA MET A 220 2.74 -27.29 -1.48
C MET A 220 2.68 -27.22 0.05
N THR A 221 3.72 -27.71 0.71
CA THR A 221 3.94 -27.49 2.15
C THR A 221 4.29 -26.02 2.43
N LEU A 222 4.14 -25.58 3.69
CA LEU A 222 4.53 -24.23 4.09
C LEU A 222 5.97 -23.90 3.65
N MET A 223 6.92 -24.80 3.88
CA MET A 223 8.33 -24.61 3.53
C MET A 223 8.66 -24.78 2.03
N ARG A 224 7.63 -24.86 1.16
CA ARG A 224 7.76 -24.82 -0.30
C ARG A 224 7.14 -23.58 -0.92
N MET A 225 6.44 -22.73 -0.15
CA MET A 225 5.84 -21.51 -0.70
C MET A 225 6.91 -20.50 -1.16
N PRO A 226 6.64 -19.70 -2.20
CA PRO A 226 7.47 -18.55 -2.56
C PRO A 226 7.64 -17.57 -1.38
N ILE A 227 8.73 -16.81 -1.37
CA ILE A 227 9.02 -15.92 -0.24
C ILE A 227 8.04 -14.75 -0.19
N PHE A 228 7.57 -14.25 -1.34
CA PHE A 228 6.51 -13.26 -1.36
C PHE A 228 5.22 -13.75 -0.68
N THR A 229 4.84 -15.02 -0.89
CA THR A 229 3.69 -15.61 -0.20
C THR A 229 3.94 -15.76 1.31
N TRP A 230 5.15 -16.11 1.74
CA TRP A 230 5.51 -16.16 3.17
C TRP A 230 5.45 -14.79 3.84
N THR A 231 5.99 -13.76 3.20
CA THR A 231 5.92 -12.40 3.77
C THR A 231 4.49 -11.89 3.78
N ALA A 232 3.68 -12.20 2.77
CA ALA A 232 2.25 -11.96 2.78
C ALA A 232 1.56 -12.69 3.94
N LEU A 233 1.87 -13.95 4.21
CA LEU A 233 1.30 -14.69 5.35
C LEU A 233 1.54 -13.97 6.68
N ILE A 234 2.80 -13.61 6.98
CA ILE A 234 3.14 -12.90 8.21
C ILE A 234 2.45 -11.54 8.25
N THR A 235 2.42 -10.82 7.14
CA THR A 235 1.72 -9.52 7.02
C THR A 235 0.24 -9.65 7.39
N ASN A 236 -0.44 -10.68 6.89
CA ASN A 236 -1.85 -10.90 7.20
C ASN A 236 -2.08 -11.30 8.67
N ILE A 237 -1.17 -12.05 9.29
CA ILE A 237 -1.21 -12.33 10.73
C ILE A 237 -1.07 -11.03 11.54
N LEU A 238 -0.13 -10.16 11.15
CA LEU A 238 0.04 -8.85 11.79
C LEU A 238 -1.21 -7.98 11.63
N ILE A 239 -1.82 -7.94 10.44
CA ILE A 239 -3.06 -7.19 10.21
C ILE A 239 -4.15 -7.67 11.19
N ILE A 240 -4.39 -8.97 11.28
CA ILE A 240 -5.42 -9.55 12.14
C ILE A 240 -5.19 -9.19 13.62
N ALA A 241 -3.93 -9.19 14.06
CA ALA A 241 -3.58 -8.92 15.46
C ALA A 241 -3.52 -7.41 15.79
N ALA A 242 -3.09 -6.56 14.87
CA ALA A 242 -2.83 -5.14 15.13
C ALA A 242 -4.04 -4.23 14.84
N PHE A 243 -4.81 -4.47 13.78
CA PHE A 243 -5.92 -3.58 13.38
C PHE A 243 -7.04 -3.44 14.41
N PRO A 244 -7.43 -4.49 15.18
CA PRO A 244 -8.42 -4.32 16.23
C PRO A 244 -8.04 -3.25 17.26
N ILE A 245 -6.74 -3.04 17.49
CA ILE A 245 -6.23 -2.03 18.43
C ILE A 245 -6.47 -0.62 17.90
N LEU A 246 -6.21 -0.38 16.60
CA LEU A 246 -6.57 0.89 15.95
C LEU A 246 -8.08 1.13 16.00
N THR A 247 -8.88 0.11 15.67
CA THR A 247 -10.35 0.19 15.71
C THR A 247 -10.86 0.63 17.07
N VAL A 248 -10.31 0.07 18.15
CA VAL A 248 -10.68 0.43 19.52
C VAL A 248 -10.14 1.80 19.90
N ALA A 249 -8.88 2.13 19.60
CA ALA A 249 -8.30 3.44 19.93
C ALA A 249 -9.09 4.60 19.29
N LEU A 250 -9.46 4.46 18.01
CA LEU A 250 -10.28 5.44 17.30
C LEU A 250 -11.73 5.47 17.80
N ALA A 251 -12.30 4.31 18.18
CA ALA A 251 -13.65 4.27 18.76
C ALA A 251 -13.70 4.96 20.13
N LEU A 252 -12.68 4.78 20.97
CA LEU A 252 -12.57 5.45 22.27
C LEU A 252 -12.36 6.96 22.10
N LEU A 253 -11.50 7.37 21.15
CA LEU A 253 -11.33 8.80 20.83
C LEU A 253 -12.63 9.40 20.26
N GLY A 254 -13.35 8.64 19.43
CA GLY A 254 -14.68 9.00 18.95
C GLY A 254 -15.69 9.10 20.10
N ALA A 255 -15.66 8.20 21.09
CA ALA A 255 -16.54 8.30 22.26
C ALA A 255 -16.27 9.58 23.06
N ASP A 256 -15.00 9.95 23.26
CA ASP A 256 -14.64 11.21 23.96
C ASP A 256 -15.18 12.43 23.21
N ARG A 257 -15.18 12.40 21.87
CA ARG A 257 -15.68 13.50 21.04
C ARG A 257 -17.20 13.53 20.87
N TYR A 258 -17.89 12.39 20.88
CA TYR A 258 -19.32 12.32 20.54
C TYR A 258 -20.23 12.10 21.75
N LEU A 259 -19.75 11.38 22.76
CA LEU A 259 -20.55 10.90 23.89
C LEU A 259 -20.13 11.54 25.22
N GLY A 260 -19.10 12.39 25.22
CA GLY A 260 -18.60 13.05 26.43
C GLY A 260 -17.96 12.07 27.41
N THR A 261 -17.36 10.99 26.91
CA THR A 261 -16.55 10.10 27.75
C THR A 261 -15.21 10.75 28.11
N HIS A 262 -14.53 10.18 29.10
CA HIS A 262 -13.27 10.68 29.63
C HIS A 262 -12.17 9.61 29.54
N PHE A 263 -11.95 9.01 28.37
CA PHE A 263 -10.87 8.04 28.19
C PHE A 263 -9.49 8.72 28.14
N PHE A 264 -9.38 9.80 27.35
CA PHE A 264 -8.11 10.48 27.05
C PHE A 264 -8.14 11.98 27.37
N THR A 265 -9.23 12.48 27.96
CA THR A 265 -9.38 13.87 28.40
C THR A 265 -8.43 14.22 29.53
N ASN A 266 -8.20 15.52 29.74
CA ASN A 266 -7.39 16.01 30.87
C ASN A 266 -8.18 16.03 32.19
N ASP A 267 -9.51 16.12 32.11
CA ASP A 267 -10.43 16.08 33.24
C ASP A 267 -11.14 14.72 33.33
N GLY A 268 -12.03 14.57 34.32
CA GLY A 268 -12.88 13.37 34.46
C GLY A 268 -12.12 12.05 34.75
N GLY A 269 -10.82 12.12 35.04
CA GLY A 269 -9.96 10.95 35.28
C GLY A 269 -9.35 10.33 34.02
N GLY A 270 -9.48 10.98 32.86
CA GLY A 270 -8.89 10.53 31.60
C GLY A 270 -7.36 10.56 31.58
N ASN A 271 -6.76 9.85 30.63
CA ASN A 271 -5.30 9.78 30.47
C ASN A 271 -4.88 9.78 29.00
N ALA A 272 -4.40 10.93 28.52
CA ALA A 272 -3.90 11.11 27.15
C ALA A 272 -2.72 10.17 26.79
N MET A 273 -1.86 9.81 27.76
CA MET A 273 -0.73 8.91 27.52
C MET A 273 -1.20 7.48 27.18
N MET A 274 -2.38 7.08 27.65
CA MET A 274 -2.96 5.78 27.30
C MET A 274 -3.24 5.69 25.80
N TYR A 275 -3.74 6.77 25.18
CA TYR A 275 -3.92 6.80 23.73
C TYR A 275 -2.60 6.60 22.99
N VAL A 276 -1.54 7.31 23.40
CA VAL A 276 -0.23 7.20 22.76
C VAL A 276 0.32 5.78 22.89
N ASN A 277 0.13 5.14 24.03
CA ASN A 277 0.48 3.73 24.18
C ASN A 277 -0.33 2.84 23.21
N LEU A 278 -1.67 2.92 23.23
CA LEU A 278 -2.56 2.10 22.39
C LEU A 278 -2.28 2.27 20.90
N ILE A 279 -2.17 3.51 20.43
CA ILE A 279 -1.99 3.79 19.01
C ILE A 279 -0.66 3.24 18.51
N TRP A 280 0.40 3.19 19.33
CA TRP A 280 1.67 2.62 18.91
C TRP A 280 1.75 1.12 19.00
N ILE A 281 0.97 0.47 19.90
CA ILE A 281 0.81 -0.99 19.86
C ILE A 281 0.30 -1.42 18.49
N TRP A 282 -0.55 -0.62 17.82
CA TRP A 282 -0.88 -0.80 16.40
C TRP A 282 0.20 -0.24 15.45
N GLY A 283 0.63 1.00 15.66
CA GLY A 283 1.37 1.79 14.69
C GLY A 283 2.76 1.25 14.37
N HIS A 284 3.39 0.54 15.31
CA HIS A 284 4.68 -0.09 15.03
C HIS A 284 4.56 -1.42 14.25
N PRO A 285 3.65 -2.35 14.59
CA PRO A 285 3.31 -3.45 13.69
C PRO A 285 2.91 -3.00 12.28
N GLU A 286 2.20 -1.87 12.12
CA GLU A 286 1.82 -1.32 10.82
C GLU A 286 3.01 -1.07 9.89
N VAL A 287 4.12 -0.53 10.40
CA VAL A 287 5.29 -0.30 9.55
C VAL A 287 5.91 -1.61 9.05
N TYR A 288 5.75 -2.70 9.80
CA TYR A 288 6.15 -4.04 9.36
C TYR A 288 5.16 -4.66 8.37
N ILE A 289 3.86 -4.43 8.56
CA ILE A 289 2.82 -4.79 7.59
C ILE A 289 3.19 -4.24 6.21
N LEU A 290 3.68 -2.99 6.15
CA LEU A 290 4.14 -2.37 4.90
C LEU A 290 5.45 -2.96 4.36
N ILE A 291 6.49 -3.15 5.19
CA ILE A 291 7.81 -3.51 4.65
C ILE A 291 7.93 -4.99 4.28
N LEU A 292 7.21 -5.89 4.96
CA LEU A 292 7.37 -7.34 4.77
C LEU A 292 6.99 -7.78 3.35
N PRO A 293 5.88 -7.34 2.73
CA PRO A 293 5.57 -7.67 1.35
C PRO A 293 6.63 -7.14 0.39
N ALA A 294 7.11 -5.92 0.58
CA ALA A 294 8.20 -5.36 -0.24
C ALA A 294 9.47 -6.24 -0.19
N PHE A 295 9.85 -6.75 0.99
CA PHE A 295 10.93 -7.74 1.11
C PHE A 295 10.64 -9.05 0.36
N GLY A 296 9.37 -9.45 0.31
CA GLY A 296 8.93 -10.57 -0.52
C GLY A 296 9.21 -10.32 -2.00
N ILE A 297 8.81 -9.14 -2.49
CA ILE A 297 9.00 -8.72 -3.89
C ILE A 297 10.48 -8.74 -4.25
N PHE A 298 11.35 -8.10 -3.44
CA PHE A 298 12.79 -8.09 -3.69
C PHE A 298 13.39 -9.50 -3.74
N SER A 299 12.90 -10.42 -2.93
CA SER A 299 13.33 -11.83 -2.95
C SER A 299 13.02 -12.52 -4.28
N GLU A 300 11.81 -12.35 -4.81
CA GLU A 300 11.39 -12.95 -6.09
C GLU A 300 12.13 -12.32 -7.27
N LEU A 301 12.28 -11.00 -7.26
CA LEU A 301 13.02 -10.24 -8.28
C LEU A 301 14.47 -10.70 -8.38
N ILE A 302 15.15 -10.76 -7.23
CA ILE A 302 16.58 -11.05 -7.24
C ILE A 302 16.87 -12.50 -7.62
N ALA A 303 16.01 -13.44 -7.24
CA ALA A 303 16.12 -14.83 -7.67
C ALA A 303 15.92 -14.95 -9.19
N THR A 304 14.90 -14.28 -9.73
CA THR A 304 14.59 -14.29 -11.17
C THR A 304 15.73 -13.66 -11.99
N TYR A 305 16.09 -12.41 -11.71
CA TYR A 305 17.07 -11.68 -12.51
C TYR A 305 18.52 -12.09 -12.27
N SER A 306 18.83 -12.77 -11.16
CA SER A 306 20.16 -13.40 -10.96
C SER A 306 20.25 -14.80 -11.56
N ARG A 307 19.14 -15.35 -12.07
CA ARG A 307 18.97 -16.73 -12.56
C ARG A 307 19.44 -17.79 -11.56
N LYS A 308 19.16 -17.56 -10.27
CA LYS A 308 19.61 -18.41 -9.17
C LYS A 308 18.51 -18.67 -8.16
N ARG A 309 18.58 -19.83 -7.51
CA ARG A 309 17.74 -20.10 -6.33
C ARG A 309 18.08 -19.09 -5.25
N LEU A 310 17.06 -18.61 -4.55
CA LEU A 310 17.25 -17.70 -3.43
C LEU A 310 18.17 -18.35 -2.39
N PHE A 311 19.22 -17.63 -2.00
CA PHE A 311 20.15 -18.06 -0.97
C PHE A 311 19.48 -17.93 0.41
N GLY A 312 19.68 -18.93 1.28
CA GLY A 312 19.18 -18.89 2.64
C GLY A 312 17.65 -18.87 2.77
N TYR A 313 16.91 -19.58 1.91
CA TYR A 313 15.43 -19.59 1.98
C TYR A 313 14.88 -19.87 3.39
N THR A 314 15.40 -20.89 4.08
CA THR A 314 14.98 -21.22 5.45
C THR A 314 15.27 -20.08 6.41
N SER A 315 16.45 -19.46 6.34
CA SER A 315 16.78 -18.30 7.18
C SER A 315 15.92 -17.09 6.86
N MET A 316 15.53 -16.87 5.60
CA MET A 316 14.56 -15.83 5.20
C MET A 316 13.17 -16.04 5.84
N VAL A 317 12.68 -17.28 5.84
CA VAL A 317 11.37 -17.62 6.44
C VAL A 317 11.40 -17.41 7.96
N TYR A 318 12.43 -17.93 8.63
CA TYR A 318 12.57 -17.73 10.08
C TYR A 318 12.79 -16.26 10.44
N ALA A 319 13.62 -15.52 9.70
CA ALA A 319 13.80 -14.08 9.92
C ALA A 319 12.49 -13.31 9.80
N THR A 320 11.67 -13.62 8.78
CA THR A 320 10.35 -13.01 8.58
C THR A 320 9.41 -13.34 9.74
N SER A 321 9.42 -14.59 10.22
CA SER A 321 8.60 -15.03 11.36
C SER A 321 9.03 -14.34 12.67
N CYS A 322 10.34 -14.21 12.90
CA CYS A 322 10.89 -13.50 14.05
C CYS A 322 10.49 -12.02 14.04
N ILE A 323 10.52 -11.35 12.88
CA ILE A 323 10.03 -9.97 12.75
C ILE A 323 8.53 -9.91 13.12
N GLY A 324 7.74 -10.86 12.63
CA GLY A 324 6.32 -10.95 12.97
C GLY A 324 6.06 -10.97 14.48
N VAL A 325 6.75 -11.85 15.21
CA VAL A 325 6.61 -11.91 16.68
C VAL A 325 7.17 -10.67 17.37
N LEU A 326 8.38 -10.26 17.01
CA LEU A 326 9.06 -9.16 17.70
C LEU A 326 8.40 -7.79 17.46
N SER A 327 7.65 -7.63 16.37
CA SER A 327 6.91 -6.39 16.08
C SER A 327 5.95 -5.97 17.19
N PHE A 328 5.48 -6.92 18.00
CA PHE A 328 4.59 -6.69 19.14
C PHE A 328 5.30 -6.46 20.47
N VAL A 329 6.63 -6.28 20.53
CA VAL A 329 7.36 -6.06 21.79
C VAL A 329 8.30 -4.85 21.76
N VAL A 330 8.05 -3.89 20.87
CA VAL A 330 8.97 -2.77 20.62
C VAL A 330 8.29 -1.39 20.54
N TRP A 331 6.95 -1.32 20.57
CA TRP A 331 6.20 -0.10 20.27
C TRP A 331 6.52 1.11 21.16
N LEU A 332 6.99 0.90 22.40
CA LEU A 332 7.30 1.99 23.33
C LEU A 332 8.44 2.89 22.85
N HIS A 333 9.29 2.43 21.92
CA HIS A 333 10.37 3.28 21.40
C HIS A 333 9.89 4.55 20.71
N HIS A 334 8.59 4.64 20.35
CA HIS A 334 8.02 5.86 19.78
C HIS A 334 7.75 6.96 20.79
N PHE A 335 7.91 6.68 22.09
CA PHE A 335 7.63 7.62 23.16
C PHE A 335 8.56 7.41 24.38
N PHE A 336 9.84 7.12 24.14
CA PHE A 336 10.85 7.08 25.20
C PHE A 336 10.89 8.36 26.05
N THR A 337 10.55 9.49 25.44
CA THR A 337 10.49 10.83 26.02
C THR A 337 9.26 11.10 26.89
N MET A 338 8.34 10.14 27.05
CA MET A 338 7.11 10.28 27.84
C MET A 338 7.28 9.94 29.34
N GLY A 339 8.53 9.88 29.82
CA GLY A 339 8.81 9.74 31.25
C GLY A 339 8.66 8.31 31.82
N SER A 340 8.70 7.28 30.97
CA SER A 340 8.82 5.90 31.43
C SER A 340 10.13 5.68 32.20
N GLY A 341 10.13 4.75 33.16
CA GLY A 341 11.32 4.45 33.96
C GLY A 341 12.48 3.88 33.12
N ALA A 342 13.71 4.02 33.61
CA ALA A 342 14.92 3.62 32.90
C ALA A 342 14.93 2.14 32.46
N ASN A 343 14.41 1.25 33.31
CA ASN A 343 14.32 -0.19 33.00
C ASN A 343 13.38 -0.48 31.82
N VAL A 344 12.26 0.25 31.72
CA VAL A 344 11.29 0.10 30.62
C VAL A 344 11.93 0.59 29.33
N ASN A 345 12.55 1.77 29.34
CA ASN A 345 13.25 2.32 28.18
C ASN A 345 14.39 1.40 27.72
N ALA A 346 15.17 0.84 28.65
CA ALA A 346 16.24 -0.11 28.33
C ALA A 346 15.71 -1.39 27.69
N PHE A 347 14.64 -1.98 28.24
CA PHE A 347 14.01 -3.18 27.68
C PHE A 347 13.53 -2.95 26.24
N PHE A 348 12.77 -1.88 26.01
CA PHE A 348 12.24 -1.56 24.68
C PHE A 348 13.34 -1.13 23.70
N GLY A 349 14.39 -0.46 24.18
CA GLY A 349 15.57 -0.15 23.36
C GLY A 349 16.29 -1.42 22.90
N ILE A 350 16.57 -2.35 23.81
CA ILE A 350 17.26 -3.62 23.51
C ILE A 350 16.44 -4.48 22.54
N THR A 351 15.15 -4.67 22.81
CA THR A 351 14.26 -5.45 21.94
C THR A 351 14.16 -4.85 20.54
N THR A 352 14.12 -3.52 20.42
CA THR A 352 14.14 -2.82 19.12
C THR A 352 15.44 -3.08 18.36
N MET A 353 16.60 -3.02 19.04
CA MET A 353 17.88 -3.35 18.42
C MET A 353 17.95 -4.81 17.96
N ILE A 354 17.36 -5.76 18.70
CA ILE A 354 17.32 -7.19 18.32
C ILE A 354 16.60 -7.40 16.98
N ILE A 355 15.56 -6.62 16.66
CA ILE A 355 14.84 -6.76 15.37
C ILE A 355 15.71 -6.43 14.16
N SER A 356 16.79 -5.65 14.34
CA SER A 356 17.72 -5.37 13.25
C SER A 356 18.44 -6.62 12.72
N ILE A 357 18.62 -7.65 13.57
CA ILE A 357 19.34 -8.88 13.21
C ILE A 357 18.62 -9.68 12.12
N PRO A 358 17.32 -10.08 12.28
CA PRO A 358 16.56 -10.70 11.20
C PRO A 358 16.61 -9.92 9.89
N THR A 359 16.51 -8.60 9.96
CA THR A 359 16.51 -7.73 8.78
C THR A 359 17.88 -7.74 8.08
N GLY A 360 18.97 -7.67 8.85
CA GLY A 360 20.33 -7.79 8.34
C GLY A 360 20.56 -9.11 7.62
N VAL A 361 20.12 -10.24 8.19
CA VAL A 361 20.21 -11.57 7.55
C VAL A 361 19.56 -11.55 6.16
N LYS A 362 18.42 -10.88 5.99
CA LYS A 362 17.74 -10.78 4.69
C LYS A 362 18.56 -10.00 3.66
N ILE A 363 19.16 -8.88 4.07
CA ILE A 363 20.06 -8.08 3.21
C ILE A 363 21.23 -8.93 2.70
N PHE A 364 21.91 -9.67 3.58
CA PHE A 364 23.00 -10.55 3.18
C PHE A 364 22.53 -11.69 2.27
N ASN A 365 21.37 -12.30 2.54
CA ASN A 365 20.81 -13.34 1.68
C ASN A 365 20.53 -12.84 0.25
N TRP A 366 20.03 -11.60 0.09
CA TRP A 366 19.85 -11.01 -1.25
C TRP A 366 21.20 -10.77 -1.95
N LEU A 367 22.20 -10.24 -1.24
CA LEU A 367 23.55 -10.06 -1.77
C LEU A 367 24.18 -11.39 -2.22
N PHE A 368 24.07 -12.45 -1.42
CA PHE A 368 24.57 -13.79 -1.78
C PHE A 368 23.76 -14.48 -2.87
N THR A 369 22.49 -14.10 -3.05
CA THR A 369 21.70 -14.54 -4.19
C THR A 369 22.26 -13.95 -5.48
N MET A 370 22.60 -12.65 -5.50
CA MET A 370 23.27 -11.99 -6.63
C MET A 370 24.69 -12.50 -6.87
N PHE A 371 25.44 -12.79 -5.80
CA PHE A 371 26.83 -13.25 -5.89
C PHE A 371 26.95 -14.51 -6.76
N ARG A 372 27.83 -14.50 -7.77
CA ARG A 372 27.96 -15.59 -8.78
C ARG A 372 26.68 -15.88 -9.58
N GLY A 373 25.72 -14.97 -9.59
CA GLY A 373 24.57 -14.97 -10.52
C GLY A 373 24.90 -14.26 -11.83
N ARG A 374 23.93 -14.24 -12.75
CA ARG A 374 23.99 -13.45 -13.99
C ARG A 374 22.98 -12.32 -13.93
N VAL A 375 23.35 -11.22 -13.28
CA VAL A 375 22.45 -10.09 -13.02
C VAL A 375 22.26 -9.25 -14.27
N HIS A 376 21.04 -9.23 -14.81
CA HIS A 376 20.66 -8.31 -15.88
C HIS A 376 20.21 -6.98 -15.27
N MET A 377 20.88 -5.87 -15.61
CA MET A 377 20.57 -4.54 -15.08
C MET A 377 19.30 -3.94 -15.71
N THR A 378 18.16 -4.51 -15.33
CA THR A 378 16.82 -4.06 -15.71
C THR A 378 16.23 -3.10 -14.66
N SER A 379 15.14 -2.41 -14.98
CA SER A 379 14.48 -1.47 -14.05
C SER A 379 14.15 -2.12 -12.69
N PRO A 380 13.55 -3.32 -12.59
CA PRO A 380 13.30 -3.96 -11.29
C PRO A 380 14.58 -4.26 -10.49
N VAL A 381 15.69 -4.58 -11.15
CA VAL A 381 16.99 -4.79 -10.49
C VAL A 381 17.55 -3.48 -9.96
N LEU A 382 17.44 -2.39 -10.72
CA LEU A 382 17.86 -1.06 -10.26
C LEU A 382 17.10 -0.65 -8.99
N TRP A 383 15.77 -0.82 -8.98
CA TRP A 383 14.97 -0.60 -7.77
C TRP A 383 15.45 -1.43 -6.59
N THR A 384 15.79 -2.71 -6.82
CA THR A 384 16.29 -3.62 -5.77
C THR A 384 17.65 -3.21 -5.24
N ILE A 385 18.58 -2.78 -6.10
CA ILE A 385 19.90 -2.29 -5.67
C ILE A 385 19.75 -0.96 -4.92
N GLY A 386 18.92 -0.05 -5.43
CA GLY A 386 18.59 1.21 -4.76
C GLY A 386 18.01 0.97 -3.38
N PHE A 387 17.08 0.02 -3.26
CA PHE A 387 16.56 -0.46 -1.98
C PHE A 387 17.67 -0.90 -1.03
N ILE A 388 18.55 -1.82 -1.44
CA ILE A 388 19.61 -2.34 -0.55
C ILE A 388 20.47 -1.20 0.01
N ILE A 389 20.84 -0.23 -0.82
CA ILE A 389 21.67 0.92 -0.42
C ILE A 389 20.89 1.83 0.54
N THR A 390 19.74 2.33 0.09
CA THR A 390 18.93 3.30 0.82
C THR A 390 18.44 2.71 2.14
N PHE A 391 17.87 1.52 2.12
CA PHE A 391 17.33 0.84 3.30
C PHE A 391 18.41 0.48 4.32
N THR A 392 19.65 0.18 3.90
CA THR A 392 20.76 -0.05 4.86
C THR A 392 21.10 1.23 5.63
N ILE A 393 21.16 2.38 4.94
CA ILE A 393 21.38 3.68 5.60
C ILE A 393 20.20 4.02 6.52
N GLY A 394 18.97 3.84 6.04
CA GLY A 394 17.75 4.02 6.83
C GLY A 394 17.75 3.14 8.09
N GLY A 395 18.00 1.84 7.94
CA GLY A 395 18.07 0.88 9.05
C GLY A 395 19.13 1.22 10.07
N MET A 396 20.33 1.63 9.63
CA MET A 396 21.41 2.09 10.52
C MET A 396 20.96 3.27 11.39
N THR A 397 20.32 4.28 10.79
CA THR A 397 19.79 5.44 11.54
C THR A 397 18.64 5.06 12.48
N GLY A 398 17.86 4.02 12.14
CA GLY A 398 16.82 3.49 13.02
C GLY A 398 17.37 2.77 14.25
N VAL A 399 18.45 2.01 14.08
CA VAL A 399 19.16 1.40 15.22
C VAL A 399 19.73 2.48 16.15
N MET A 400 20.19 3.62 15.62
CA MET A 400 20.59 4.76 16.46
C MET A 400 19.42 5.32 17.28
N LEU A 401 18.25 5.50 16.67
CA LEU A 401 17.04 5.97 17.37
C LEU A 401 16.47 4.93 18.36
N ALA A 402 16.83 3.66 18.22
CA ALA A 402 16.46 2.63 19.20
C ALA A 402 17.21 2.78 20.55
N ILE A 403 18.24 3.62 20.61
CA ILE A 403 19.01 3.90 21.83
C ILE A 403 18.33 5.07 22.56
N PRO A 404 17.70 4.87 23.74
CA PRO A 404 16.92 5.92 24.39
C PRO A 404 17.70 7.22 24.66
N ALA A 405 18.98 7.10 25.03
CA ALA A 405 19.83 8.27 25.27
C ALA A 405 20.07 9.12 24.01
N VAL A 406 20.08 8.50 22.83
CA VAL A 406 20.17 9.19 21.53
C VAL A 406 18.79 9.72 21.13
N ASP A 407 17.73 8.93 21.33
CA ASP A 407 16.37 9.36 21.05
C ASP A 407 16.02 10.63 21.84
N PHE A 408 16.43 10.77 23.10
CA PHE A 408 16.14 11.98 23.88
C PHE A 408 16.55 13.31 23.21
N VAL A 409 17.57 13.30 22.35
CA VAL A 409 18.02 14.50 21.62
C VAL A 409 17.55 14.54 20.16
N LEU A 410 17.19 13.40 19.57
CA LEU A 410 16.74 13.29 18.17
C LEU A 410 15.22 13.13 18.03
N HIS A 411 14.52 12.87 19.13
CA HIS A 411 13.08 12.66 19.16
C HIS A 411 12.37 13.88 18.60
N ASN A 412 11.49 13.64 17.61
CA ASN A 412 10.76 14.68 16.87
C ASN A 412 11.62 15.72 16.14
N SER A 413 12.95 15.55 16.03
CA SER A 413 13.77 16.34 15.12
C SER A 413 13.55 15.89 13.67
N LEU A 414 14.10 16.65 12.71
CA LEU A 414 14.08 16.23 11.31
C LEU A 414 14.88 14.93 11.06
N PHE A 415 15.71 14.49 12.00
CA PHE A 415 16.41 13.21 11.93
C PHE A 415 15.40 12.04 11.90
N LEU A 416 14.35 12.10 12.72
CA LEU A 416 13.28 11.10 12.74
C LEU A 416 12.55 11.03 11.40
N ILE A 417 12.23 12.19 10.81
CA ILE A 417 11.58 12.28 9.50
C ILE A 417 12.49 11.70 8.42
N ALA A 418 13.78 12.08 8.42
CA ALA A 418 14.77 11.58 7.49
C ALA A 418 14.88 10.05 7.56
N HIS A 419 15.03 9.51 8.78
CA HIS A 419 15.07 8.07 9.03
C HIS A 419 13.83 7.35 8.47
N PHE A 420 12.64 7.78 8.88
CA PHE A 420 11.41 7.09 8.51
C PHE A 420 11.14 7.16 7.00
N HIS A 421 11.37 8.31 6.36
CA HIS A 421 11.25 8.41 4.90
C HIS A 421 12.29 7.58 4.16
N ASN A 422 13.49 7.41 4.73
CA ASN A 422 14.52 6.56 4.15
C ASN A 422 14.08 5.09 4.08
N VAL A 423 13.51 4.57 5.17
CA VAL A 423 13.02 3.18 5.19
C VAL A 423 11.71 2.99 4.43
N ILE A 424 10.79 3.96 4.43
CA ILE A 424 9.51 3.85 3.71
C ILE A 424 9.69 4.08 2.20
N ILE A 425 10.38 5.13 1.77
CA ILE A 425 10.57 5.37 0.33
C ILE A 425 11.50 4.29 -0.25
N GLY A 426 12.67 4.10 0.36
CA GLY A 426 13.66 3.15 -0.12
C GLY A 426 13.24 1.69 0.02
N GLY A 427 12.49 1.35 1.07
CA GLY A 427 11.98 -0.01 1.31
C GLY A 427 10.65 -0.31 0.65
N VAL A 428 9.63 0.49 0.99
CA VAL A 428 8.23 0.22 0.63
C VAL A 428 7.93 0.73 -0.78
N VAL A 429 8.11 2.01 -1.06
CA VAL A 429 7.74 2.62 -2.37
C VAL A 429 8.57 2.02 -3.49
N PHE A 430 9.89 1.89 -3.33
CA PHE A 430 10.76 1.27 -4.32
C PHE A 430 10.38 -0.20 -4.56
N GLY A 431 10.04 -0.94 -3.51
CA GLY A 431 9.60 -2.33 -3.63
C GLY A 431 8.29 -2.47 -4.40
N TYR A 432 7.34 -1.57 -4.18
CA TYR A 432 6.05 -1.58 -4.87
C TYR A 432 6.16 -1.12 -6.32
N LEU A 433 7.01 -0.14 -6.64
CA LEU A 433 7.31 0.23 -8.03
C LEU A 433 8.09 -0.89 -8.76
N ALA A 434 8.96 -1.60 -8.06
CA ALA A 434 9.64 -2.78 -8.60
C ALA A 434 8.64 -3.92 -8.89
N GLY A 435 7.74 -4.20 -7.95
CA GLY A 435 6.67 -5.19 -8.10
C GLY A 435 5.69 -4.83 -9.23
N LEU A 436 5.28 -3.55 -9.31
CA LEU A 436 4.48 -3.03 -10.42
C LEU A 436 5.16 -3.32 -11.75
N THR A 437 6.45 -2.98 -11.89
CA THR A 437 7.19 -3.16 -13.14
C THR A 437 7.33 -4.64 -13.51
N TYR A 438 7.59 -5.50 -12.53
CA TYR A 438 7.80 -6.93 -12.72
C TYR A 438 6.54 -7.69 -13.08
N TRP A 439 5.43 -7.41 -12.39
CA TRP A 439 4.15 -8.09 -12.62
C TRP A 439 3.21 -7.34 -13.57
N PHE A 440 3.61 -6.19 -14.12
CA PHE A 440 2.82 -5.46 -15.13
C PHE A 440 2.38 -6.35 -16.31
N PRO A 441 3.27 -7.18 -16.92
CA PRO A 441 2.85 -8.06 -18.00
C PRO A 441 1.84 -9.11 -17.55
N LYS A 442 1.94 -9.58 -16.30
CA LYS A 442 0.99 -10.55 -15.76
C LYS A 442 -0.41 -9.94 -15.62
N ALA A 443 -0.52 -8.66 -15.28
CA ALA A 443 -1.82 -7.97 -15.21
C ALA A 443 -2.39 -7.58 -16.59
N PHE A 444 -1.54 -7.11 -17.51
CA PHE A 444 -2.01 -6.43 -18.74
C PHE A 444 -1.57 -7.07 -20.06
N GLY A 445 -0.72 -8.10 -20.02
CA GLY A 445 -0.24 -8.83 -21.21
C GLY A 445 0.90 -8.18 -21.99
N PHE A 446 1.52 -7.10 -21.48
CA PHE A 446 2.66 -6.45 -22.14
C PHE A 446 3.64 -5.85 -21.14
N LYS A 447 4.89 -5.65 -21.59
CA LYS A 447 5.97 -5.07 -20.78
C LYS A 447 5.96 -3.55 -20.79
N LEU A 448 6.32 -2.95 -19.66
CA LEU A 448 6.56 -1.51 -19.57
C LEU A 448 7.84 -1.12 -20.33
N ASN A 449 7.89 0.12 -20.79
CA ASN A 449 9.06 0.67 -21.46
C ASN A 449 10.25 0.80 -20.50
N GLU A 450 11.35 0.15 -20.85
CA GLU A 450 12.52 0.03 -20.00
C GLU A 450 13.33 1.33 -19.90
N LYS A 451 13.43 2.11 -20.97
CA LYS A 451 14.24 3.35 -20.97
C LYS A 451 13.63 4.40 -20.03
N ILE A 452 12.31 4.59 -20.12
CA ILE A 452 11.59 5.54 -19.26
C ILE A 452 11.58 5.04 -17.81
N GLY A 453 11.43 3.74 -17.58
CA GLY A 453 11.52 3.13 -16.25
C GLY A 453 12.86 3.39 -15.55
N LYS A 454 13.98 3.25 -16.28
CA LYS A 454 15.32 3.59 -15.76
C LYS A 454 15.48 5.08 -15.47
N ALA A 455 14.95 5.96 -16.32
CA ALA A 455 14.99 7.40 -16.09
C ALA A 455 14.19 7.79 -14.83
N SER A 456 12.99 7.23 -14.68
CA SER A 456 12.17 7.33 -13.48
C SER A 456 12.95 6.91 -12.22
N PHE A 457 13.56 5.72 -12.24
CA PHE A 457 14.39 5.22 -11.13
C PHE A 457 15.50 6.21 -10.74
N TRP A 458 16.24 6.73 -11.71
CA TRP A 458 17.35 7.66 -11.43
C TRP A 458 16.86 8.97 -10.81
N CYS A 459 15.75 9.53 -11.30
CA CYS A 459 15.11 10.68 -10.67
C CYS A 459 14.68 10.37 -9.23
N TRP A 460 14.06 9.22 -9.00
CA TRP A 460 13.64 8.82 -7.65
C TRP A 460 14.81 8.68 -6.68
N ILE A 461 15.85 7.91 -7.03
CA ILE A 461 16.96 7.66 -6.11
C ILE A 461 17.78 8.92 -5.86
N ILE A 462 18.12 9.69 -6.90
CA ILE A 462 18.89 10.93 -6.75
C ILE A 462 18.06 11.97 -5.99
N GLY A 463 16.80 12.16 -6.40
CA GLY A 463 15.87 13.08 -5.74
C GLY A 463 15.66 12.74 -4.27
N PHE A 464 15.55 11.45 -3.93
CA PHE A 464 15.45 10.98 -2.55
C PHE A 464 16.67 11.40 -1.72
N PHE A 465 17.90 11.11 -2.17
CA PHE A 465 19.10 11.46 -1.41
C PHE A 465 19.24 12.99 -1.26
N VAL A 466 18.98 13.75 -2.32
CA VAL A 466 19.02 15.22 -2.30
C VAL A 466 17.91 15.79 -1.39
N ALA A 467 16.73 15.15 -1.32
CA ALA A 467 15.62 15.62 -0.49
C ALA A 467 15.84 15.34 1.00
N PHE A 468 16.30 14.13 1.35
CA PHE A 468 16.24 13.63 2.72
C PHE A 468 17.59 13.60 3.46
N MET A 469 18.73 13.53 2.77
CA MET A 469 20.04 13.63 3.45
C MET A 469 20.26 14.96 4.17
N PRO A 470 19.85 16.13 3.61
CA PRO A 470 19.89 17.39 4.33
C PRO A 470 19.11 17.37 5.65
N LEU A 471 18.04 16.58 5.72
CA LEU A 471 17.18 16.53 6.90
C LEU A 471 17.84 15.80 8.09
N TYR A 472 18.76 14.86 7.83
CA TYR A 472 19.59 14.30 8.90
C TYR A 472 20.48 15.37 9.53
N VAL A 473 21.10 16.21 8.70
CA VAL A 473 21.95 17.32 9.18
C VAL A 473 21.11 18.32 9.97
N LEU A 474 19.97 18.76 9.42
CA LEU A 474 19.04 19.66 10.11
C LEU A 474 18.54 19.09 11.44
N GLY A 475 18.29 17.77 11.49
CA GLY A 475 17.92 17.09 12.73
C GLY A 475 19.00 17.17 13.81
N PHE A 476 20.27 17.05 13.44
CA PHE A 476 21.40 17.28 14.36
C PHE A 476 21.58 18.74 14.75
N MET A 477 21.21 19.67 13.87
CA MET A 477 21.22 21.11 14.14
C MET A 477 20.04 21.57 15.01
N GLY A 478 19.15 20.67 15.42
CA GLY A 478 18.03 20.97 16.32
C GLY A 478 16.72 21.36 15.62
N MET A 479 16.64 21.31 14.29
CA MET A 479 15.39 21.61 13.59
C MET A 479 14.35 20.53 13.90
N THR A 480 13.20 20.93 14.44
CA THR A 480 12.09 20.03 14.79
C THR A 480 11.10 19.85 13.64
N ARG A 481 10.30 18.79 13.71
CA ARG A 481 9.23 18.53 12.74
C ARG A 481 8.08 19.54 12.86
N ARG A 482 7.30 19.65 11.78
CA ARG A 482 6.02 20.38 11.70
C ARG A 482 6.12 21.91 11.82
N MET A 483 7.31 22.48 11.72
CA MET A 483 7.46 23.94 11.63
C MET A 483 7.12 24.42 10.21
N ASN A 484 6.18 25.38 10.12
CA ASN A 484 5.78 26.02 8.87
C ASN A 484 6.65 27.25 8.52
N THR A 485 7.32 27.85 9.51
CA THR A 485 8.31 28.94 9.38
C THR A 485 9.45 28.72 10.37
N TYR A 486 10.60 29.35 10.14
CA TYR A 486 11.78 29.26 11.00
C TYR A 486 12.64 30.53 10.91
N ASN A 487 13.31 30.89 12.01
CA ASN A 487 14.20 32.06 12.09
C ASN A 487 15.66 31.65 12.36
N HIS A 488 16.16 30.72 11.55
CA HIS A 488 17.51 30.16 11.62
C HIS A 488 18.14 30.17 10.22
N PRO A 489 18.89 31.23 9.85
CA PRO A 489 19.46 31.38 8.51
C PRO A 489 20.33 30.19 8.08
N GLU A 490 20.99 29.53 9.01
CA GLU A 490 21.82 28.34 8.82
C GLU A 490 21.05 27.11 8.32
N TRP A 491 19.73 27.05 8.53
CA TRP A 491 18.87 25.96 8.06
C TRP A 491 18.42 26.14 6.60
N ALA A 492 18.36 27.39 6.12
CA ALA A 492 17.79 27.70 4.81
C ALA A 492 18.49 26.99 3.63
N PRO A 493 19.84 26.94 3.54
CA PRO A 493 20.51 26.23 2.45
C PRO A 493 20.11 24.76 2.35
N TRP A 494 20.00 24.07 3.48
CA TRP A 494 19.59 22.67 3.53
C TRP A 494 18.15 22.46 3.08
N LEU A 495 17.25 23.37 3.43
CA LEU A 495 15.85 23.32 3.01
C LEU A 495 15.67 23.62 1.52
N TYR A 496 16.49 24.51 0.94
CA TYR A 496 16.51 24.72 -0.52
C TYR A 496 16.96 23.47 -1.27
N VAL A 497 18.02 22.80 -0.78
CA VAL A 497 18.46 21.52 -1.33
C VAL A 497 17.35 20.46 -1.18
N ALA A 498 16.70 20.40 -0.02
CA ALA A 498 15.60 19.46 0.21
C ALA A 498 14.42 19.69 -0.76
N ALA A 499 14.07 20.96 -1.02
CA ALA A 499 13.04 21.34 -1.98
C ALA A 499 13.43 20.99 -3.43
N ALA A 500 14.68 21.20 -3.82
CA ALA A 500 15.19 20.77 -5.13
C ALA A 500 15.12 19.25 -5.28
N GLY A 501 15.49 18.49 -4.25
CA GLY A 501 15.33 17.04 -4.22
C GLY A 501 13.88 16.59 -4.42
N ALA A 502 12.94 17.26 -3.75
CA ALA A 502 11.51 17.00 -3.94
C ALA A 502 11.05 17.24 -5.39
N ALA A 503 11.54 18.31 -6.05
CA ALA A 503 11.23 18.55 -7.46
C ALA A 503 11.77 17.43 -8.38
N ILE A 504 12.97 16.90 -8.10
CA ILE A 504 13.54 15.75 -8.84
C ILE A 504 12.68 14.48 -8.62
N ILE A 505 12.19 14.24 -7.39
CA ILE A 505 11.22 13.15 -7.13
C ILE A 505 9.94 13.35 -7.95
N GLY A 506 9.44 14.59 -8.04
CA GLY A 506 8.29 14.93 -8.87
C GLY A 506 8.49 14.57 -10.35
N MET A 507 9.68 14.80 -10.89
CA MET A 507 10.06 14.34 -12.22
C MET A 507 10.06 12.80 -12.31
N GLY A 508 10.54 12.11 -11.27
CA GLY A 508 10.46 10.65 -11.17
C GLY A 508 9.01 10.14 -11.24
N ILE A 509 8.10 10.73 -10.48
CA ILE A 509 6.66 10.40 -10.51
C ILE A 509 6.08 10.65 -11.90
N PHE A 510 6.36 11.82 -12.48
CA PHE A 510 5.93 12.15 -13.84
C PHE A 510 6.41 11.11 -14.87
N LEU A 511 7.68 10.72 -14.81
CA LEU A 511 8.24 9.69 -15.69
C LEU A 511 7.59 8.32 -15.49
N ASN A 512 7.17 7.95 -14.26
CA ASN A 512 6.39 6.71 -14.06
C ASN A 512 5.03 6.77 -14.78
N LEU A 513 4.30 7.89 -14.66
CA LEU A 513 3.01 8.05 -15.36
C LEU A 513 3.20 8.02 -16.88
N VAL A 514 4.24 8.70 -17.38
CA VAL A 514 4.62 8.68 -18.80
C VAL A 514 5.00 7.26 -19.24
N GLN A 515 5.72 6.51 -18.41
CA GLN A 515 6.08 5.11 -18.70
C GLN A 515 4.81 4.27 -18.89
N ILE A 516 3.84 4.36 -17.98
CA ILE A 516 2.57 3.62 -18.08
C ILE A 516 1.82 4.05 -19.34
N GLY A 517 1.60 5.35 -19.53
CA GLY A 517 0.86 5.88 -20.69
C GLY A 517 1.50 5.52 -22.04
N TYR A 518 2.83 5.67 -22.15
CA TYR A 518 3.59 5.33 -23.36
C TYR A 518 3.52 3.81 -23.64
N SER A 519 3.63 2.99 -22.60
CA SER A 519 3.57 1.53 -22.75
C SER A 519 2.18 1.05 -23.16
N VAL A 520 1.11 1.67 -22.64
CA VAL A 520 -0.28 1.39 -23.06
C VAL A 520 -0.50 1.78 -24.53
N TRP A 521 0.04 2.93 -24.96
CA TRP A 521 -0.02 3.37 -26.35
C TRP A 521 0.72 2.42 -27.30
N LYS A 522 1.91 1.96 -26.90
CA LYS A 522 2.77 1.04 -27.67
C LYS A 522 2.61 -0.44 -27.32
N ARG A 523 1.52 -0.83 -26.65
CA ARG A 523 1.34 -2.18 -26.10
C ARG A 523 1.63 -3.33 -27.08
N LYS A 524 1.24 -3.17 -28.35
CA LYS A 524 1.42 -4.18 -29.40
C LYS A 524 2.88 -4.53 -29.67
N GLU A 525 3.82 -3.61 -29.40
CA GLU A 525 5.25 -3.79 -29.64
C GLU A 525 5.94 -4.59 -28.52
N HIS A 526 5.29 -4.73 -27.35
CA HIS A 526 5.89 -5.29 -26.14
C HIS A 526 5.02 -6.36 -25.47
N MET A 527 4.12 -6.97 -26.25
CA MET A 527 3.25 -8.06 -25.78
C MET A 527 4.07 -9.24 -25.24
N ASP A 528 3.56 -9.84 -24.17
CA ASP A 528 3.98 -11.13 -23.66
C ASP A 528 3.07 -12.20 -24.25
N TYR A 529 3.62 -13.02 -25.15
CA TYR A 529 2.88 -14.11 -25.81
C TYR A 529 3.09 -15.47 -25.12
N THR A 530 4.01 -15.58 -24.16
CA THR A 530 4.33 -16.86 -23.51
C THR A 530 3.67 -16.99 -22.13
N GLY A 531 3.42 -15.87 -21.47
CA GLY A 531 3.04 -15.84 -20.06
C GLY A 531 4.24 -15.78 -19.11
N ASP A 532 5.47 -15.91 -19.66
CA ASP A 532 6.73 -15.88 -18.94
C ASP A 532 7.72 -14.95 -19.67
N PRO A 533 7.62 -13.62 -19.45
CA PRO A 533 8.44 -12.64 -20.15
C PRO A 533 9.86 -12.52 -19.57
N TRP A 534 10.10 -13.12 -18.41
CA TRP A 534 11.32 -12.93 -17.61
C TRP A 534 12.12 -14.20 -17.40
N ASP A 535 11.66 -15.34 -17.92
CA ASP A 535 12.16 -16.66 -17.53
C ASP A 535 12.03 -16.87 -16.00
N GLY A 536 10.83 -16.59 -15.49
CA GLY A 536 10.44 -16.65 -14.09
C GLY A 536 10.46 -18.07 -13.51
N ARG A 537 10.35 -18.16 -12.17
CA ARG A 537 10.59 -19.42 -11.44
C ARG A 537 9.35 -20.01 -10.78
N THR A 538 8.39 -19.16 -10.47
CA THR A 538 7.19 -19.42 -9.67
C THR A 538 5.95 -19.59 -10.55
N LEU A 539 4.86 -20.08 -9.96
CA LEU A 539 3.66 -20.55 -10.67
C LEU A 539 2.89 -19.46 -11.42
N GLU A 540 2.99 -18.19 -11.02
CA GLU A 540 2.31 -17.11 -11.73
C GLU A 540 2.79 -16.99 -13.20
N TRP A 541 4.03 -17.42 -13.48
CA TRP A 541 4.61 -17.43 -14.82
C TRP A 541 4.24 -18.70 -15.62
N ALA A 542 3.65 -19.70 -14.96
CA ALA A 542 3.18 -20.92 -15.61
C ALA A 542 1.82 -20.76 -16.30
N THR A 543 1.11 -19.64 -16.08
CA THR A 543 -0.16 -19.30 -16.75
C THR A 543 0.02 -18.16 -17.76
N SER A 544 -1.00 -17.87 -18.58
CA SER A 544 -0.94 -16.80 -19.59
C SER A 544 -0.76 -15.40 -18.98
N SER A 545 -0.46 -14.42 -19.83
CA SER A 545 -0.38 -13.00 -19.48
C SER A 545 -1.32 -12.21 -20.39
N PRO A 546 -2.46 -11.70 -19.90
CA PRO A 546 -3.03 -11.93 -18.57
C PRO A 546 -3.53 -13.38 -18.36
N PRO A 547 -3.64 -13.87 -17.11
CA PRO A 547 -4.25 -15.16 -16.80
C PRO A 547 -5.73 -15.20 -17.18
N PRO A 548 -6.30 -16.39 -17.47
CA PRO A 548 -7.74 -16.56 -17.57
C PRO A 548 -8.40 -16.27 -16.21
N PHE A 549 -9.70 -16.01 -16.20
CA PHE A 549 -10.43 -15.64 -14.99
C PHE A 549 -10.38 -16.72 -13.88
N TYR A 550 -10.21 -18.00 -14.26
CA TYR A 550 -10.02 -19.14 -13.35
C TYR A 550 -8.55 -19.44 -12.96
N ASN A 551 -7.58 -18.65 -13.43
CA ASN A 551 -6.12 -18.82 -13.28
C ASN A 551 -5.53 -20.10 -13.89
N PHE A 552 -5.86 -21.26 -13.33
CA PHE A 552 -5.35 -22.58 -13.73
C PHE A 552 -6.51 -23.52 -14.06
N ALA A 553 -6.53 -24.04 -15.29
CA ALA A 553 -7.52 -25.01 -15.73
C ALA A 553 -7.42 -26.31 -14.91
N VAL A 554 -6.20 -26.85 -14.80
CA VAL A 554 -5.85 -27.98 -13.92
C VAL A 554 -4.93 -27.48 -12.83
N LEU A 555 -5.24 -27.81 -11.57
CA LEU A 555 -4.41 -27.38 -10.45
C LEU A 555 -3.01 -28.02 -10.55
N PRO A 556 -1.92 -27.25 -10.37
CA PRO A 556 -0.58 -27.80 -10.41
C PRO A 556 -0.34 -28.73 -9.22
N HIS A 557 0.52 -29.73 -9.39
CA HIS A 557 1.03 -30.55 -8.29
C HIS A 557 2.45 -30.09 -7.95
N ILE A 558 2.73 -29.89 -6.66
CA ILE A 558 3.95 -29.21 -6.20
C ILE A 558 4.88 -30.18 -5.45
N ASP A 559 6.03 -30.46 -6.05
CA ASP A 559 7.07 -31.35 -5.52
C ASP A 559 8.38 -30.61 -5.21
N ASP A 560 8.69 -29.54 -5.94
CA ASP A 560 9.84 -28.66 -5.73
C ASP A 560 9.39 -27.27 -5.24
N ARG A 561 10.32 -26.53 -4.62
CA ARG A 561 10.08 -25.16 -4.15
C ARG A 561 9.91 -24.17 -5.32
N ASP A 562 10.72 -24.32 -6.36
CA ASP A 562 10.66 -23.50 -7.57
C ASP A 562 10.00 -24.36 -8.68
N GLN A 563 8.76 -24.80 -8.47
CA GLN A 563 8.10 -25.83 -9.28
C GLN A 563 8.14 -25.54 -10.79
N PHE A 564 7.71 -24.34 -11.20
CA PHE A 564 7.70 -23.98 -12.63
C PHE A 564 9.10 -23.99 -13.24
N TRP A 565 10.14 -23.60 -12.47
CA TRP A 565 11.52 -23.72 -12.92
C TRP A 565 11.93 -25.18 -13.12
N ALA A 566 11.61 -26.07 -12.16
CA ALA A 566 11.89 -27.50 -12.26
C ALA A 566 11.18 -28.13 -13.48
N ASP A 567 9.93 -27.76 -13.72
CA ASP A 567 9.16 -28.24 -14.87
C ASP A 567 9.81 -27.80 -16.19
N LYS A 568 10.24 -26.53 -16.32
CA LYS A 568 10.99 -26.06 -17.49
C LYS A 568 12.27 -26.86 -17.73
N GLN A 569 13.06 -27.14 -16.69
CA GLN A 569 14.30 -27.91 -16.81
C GLN A 569 14.06 -29.38 -17.20
N ASN A 570 12.91 -29.94 -16.80
CA ASN A 570 12.54 -31.32 -17.11
C ASN A 570 11.75 -31.45 -18.43
N GLY A 571 11.62 -30.38 -19.22
CA GLY A 571 10.84 -30.37 -20.47
C GLY A 571 9.32 -30.46 -20.26
N LYS A 572 8.84 -30.20 -19.04
CA LYS A 572 7.43 -30.24 -18.62
C LYS A 572 6.83 -28.85 -18.37
N GLY A 573 7.52 -27.79 -18.75
CA GLY A 573 7.10 -26.40 -18.48
C GLY A 573 5.73 -26.03 -19.06
N TRP A 574 5.34 -26.63 -20.19
CA TRP A 574 4.08 -26.37 -20.87
C TRP A 574 3.48 -27.67 -21.41
N VAL A 575 2.85 -28.45 -20.53
CA VAL A 575 2.19 -29.72 -20.90
C VAL A 575 0.70 -29.47 -21.10
N ARG A 576 0.17 -29.84 -22.27
CA ARG A 576 -1.26 -29.83 -22.53
C ARG A 576 -1.93 -30.97 -21.73
N PRO A 577 -2.90 -30.67 -20.84
CA PRO A 577 -3.70 -31.69 -20.17
C PRO A 577 -4.44 -32.58 -21.18
N SER A 578 -4.61 -33.87 -20.85
CA SER A 578 -5.37 -34.80 -21.69
C SER A 578 -6.88 -34.60 -21.61
N LYS A 579 -7.37 -33.98 -20.53
CA LYS A 579 -8.79 -33.73 -20.28
C LYS A 579 -8.96 -32.45 -19.45
N TYR A 580 -9.99 -31.68 -19.79
CA TYR A 580 -10.46 -30.54 -19.00
C TYR A 580 -11.76 -30.90 -18.27
N GLU A 581 -11.96 -30.26 -17.12
CA GLU A 581 -13.14 -30.43 -16.28
C GLU A 581 -13.86 -29.10 -16.10
N ALA A 582 -15.15 -29.15 -15.79
CA ALA A 582 -15.91 -27.95 -15.48
C ALA A 582 -15.35 -27.27 -14.22
N ILE A 583 -15.32 -25.94 -14.20
CA ILE A 583 -14.73 -25.16 -13.12
C ILE A 583 -15.83 -24.37 -12.41
N HIS A 584 -15.98 -24.61 -11.12
CA HIS A 584 -16.82 -23.78 -10.25
C HIS A 584 -16.16 -22.43 -9.97
N MET A 585 -16.91 -21.34 -10.18
CA MET A 585 -16.44 -19.96 -10.00
C MET A 585 -17.50 -19.09 -9.31
N PRO A 586 -17.10 -18.12 -8.49
CA PRO A 586 -18.03 -17.18 -7.85
C PRO A 586 -18.58 -16.17 -8.87
N ARG A 587 -19.83 -15.73 -8.67
CA ARG A 587 -20.45 -14.66 -9.47
C ARG A 587 -20.07 -13.27 -8.97
N ASN A 588 -20.12 -12.32 -9.90
CA ASN A 588 -20.01 -10.90 -9.60
C ASN A 588 -21.21 -10.42 -8.77
N THR A 589 -20.99 -9.42 -7.91
CA THR A 589 -22.04 -8.87 -7.05
C THR A 589 -21.83 -7.38 -6.81
N GLY A 590 -22.93 -6.61 -6.84
CA GLY A 590 -22.93 -5.18 -6.50
C GLY A 590 -22.99 -4.89 -5.00
N ALA A 591 -23.19 -5.89 -4.15
CA ALA A 591 -23.37 -5.71 -2.72
C ALA A 591 -22.20 -4.95 -2.05
N GLY A 592 -20.95 -5.22 -2.47
CA GLY A 592 -19.78 -4.49 -1.98
C GLY A 592 -19.83 -2.99 -2.29
N VAL A 593 -20.24 -2.62 -3.51
CA VAL A 593 -20.41 -1.22 -3.94
C VAL A 593 -21.48 -0.52 -3.09
N TYR A 594 -22.62 -1.17 -2.87
CA TYR A 594 -23.73 -0.59 -2.11
C TYR A 594 -23.34 -0.37 -0.65
N ILE A 595 -22.72 -1.37 0.00
CA ILE A 595 -22.25 -1.25 1.39
C ILE A 595 -21.19 -0.14 1.49
N GLY A 596 -20.26 -0.07 0.55
CA GLY A 596 -19.27 1.01 0.47
C GLY A 596 -19.93 2.39 0.36
N ALA A 597 -20.89 2.56 -0.55
CA ALA A 597 -21.62 3.82 -0.73
C ALA A 597 -22.40 4.23 0.53
N PHE A 598 -23.12 3.30 1.16
CA PHE A 598 -23.83 3.56 2.41
C PHE A 598 -22.88 3.87 3.57
N SER A 599 -21.67 3.30 3.58
CA SER A 599 -20.65 3.63 4.57
C SER A 599 -20.10 5.06 4.43
N VAL A 600 -20.01 5.58 3.20
CA VAL A 600 -19.71 7.01 2.97
C VAL A 600 -20.82 7.89 3.52
N LEU A 601 -22.09 7.55 3.27
CA LEU A 601 -23.23 8.30 3.81
C LEU A 601 -23.24 8.27 5.34
N MET A 602 -22.96 7.11 5.94
CA MET A 602 -22.86 6.96 7.39
C MET A 602 -21.73 7.83 7.95
N GLY A 603 -20.51 7.70 7.42
CA GLY A 603 -19.35 8.48 7.86
C GLY A 603 -19.58 9.97 7.70
N PHE A 604 -20.01 10.43 6.53
CA PHE A 604 -20.31 11.84 6.29
C PHE A 604 -21.42 12.37 7.21
N GLY A 605 -22.47 11.57 7.44
CA GLY A 605 -23.54 11.90 8.38
C GLY A 605 -23.04 12.08 9.81
N LEU A 606 -22.15 11.22 10.28
CA LEU A 606 -21.56 11.31 11.63
C LEU A 606 -20.66 12.54 11.76
N ILE A 607 -19.75 12.74 10.80
CA ILE A 607 -18.82 13.88 10.77
C ILE A 607 -19.56 15.22 10.87
N TRP A 608 -20.67 15.35 10.13
CA TRP A 608 -21.45 16.59 10.09
C TRP A 608 -22.63 16.62 11.06
N HIS A 609 -22.77 15.62 11.95
CA HIS A 609 -23.88 15.51 12.90
C HIS A 609 -25.27 15.51 12.22
N ILE A 610 -25.36 14.90 11.04
CA ILE A 610 -26.59 14.67 10.27
C ILE A 610 -27.11 13.27 10.65
N TRP A 611 -27.72 13.16 11.82
CA TRP A 611 -28.08 11.86 12.42
C TRP A 611 -29.02 11.01 11.58
N TRP A 612 -30.01 11.60 10.91
CA TRP A 612 -30.90 10.86 10.03
C TRP A 612 -30.14 10.23 8.85
N LEU A 613 -29.12 10.90 8.33
CA LEU A 613 -28.30 10.39 7.23
C LEU A 613 -27.37 9.29 7.74
N ALA A 614 -26.82 9.44 8.95
CA ALA A 614 -26.03 8.41 9.60
C ALA A 614 -26.85 7.12 9.80
N ILE A 615 -28.11 7.24 10.26
CA ILE A 615 -29.04 6.12 10.43
C ILE A 615 -29.35 5.47 9.09
N ILE A 616 -29.68 6.25 8.04
CA ILE A 616 -29.93 5.70 6.69
C ILE A 616 -28.70 4.97 6.16
N GLY A 617 -27.50 5.54 6.34
CA GLY A 617 -26.25 4.89 5.98
C GLY A 617 -26.07 3.54 6.69
N LEU A 618 -26.23 3.50 8.01
CA LEU A 618 -26.11 2.27 8.79
C LEU A 618 -27.15 1.21 8.38
N VAL A 619 -28.42 1.60 8.28
CA VAL A 619 -29.51 0.71 7.87
C VAL A 619 -29.30 0.22 6.44
N GLY A 620 -28.81 1.08 5.54
CA GLY A 620 -28.48 0.70 4.16
C GLY A 620 -27.32 -0.29 4.08
N MET A 621 -26.27 -0.12 4.89
CA MET A 621 -25.17 -1.07 5.00
C MET A 621 -25.66 -2.44 5.49
N ILE A 622 -26.37 -2.46 6.61
CA ILE A 622 -26.90 -3.70 7.22
C ILE A 622 -27.92 -4.35 6.29
N GLY A 623 -28.85 -3.58 5.73
CA GLY A 623 -29.87 -4.05 4.81
C GLY A 623 -29.27 -4.65 3.53
N SER A 624 -28.24 -4.03 2.95
CA SER A 624 -27.52 -4.57 1.79
C SER A 624 -26.79 -5.88 2.12
N PHE A 625 -26.20 -5.97 3.32
CA PHE A 625 -25.58 -7.20 3.80
C PHE A 625 -26.61 -8.32 4.02
N ILE A 626 -27.73 -8.02 4.69
CA ILE A 626 -28.83 -8.98 4.88
C ILE A 626 -29.38 -9.42 3.52
N ALA A 627 -29.66 -8.50 2.60
CA ALA A 627 -30.12 -8.86 1.26
C ALA A 627 -29.15 -9.82 0.56
N ARG A 628 -27.83 -9.60 0.70
CA ARG A 628 -26.82 -10.51 0.17
C ARG A 628 -26.86 -11.90 0.81
N THR A 629 -27.24 -12.04 2.08
CA THR A 629 -27.34 -13.37 2.74
C THR A 629 -28.53 -14.20 2.26
N PHE A 630 -29.53 -13.59 1.63
CA PHE A 630 -30.68 -14.29 1.04
C PHE A 630 -30.51 -14.58 -0.47
N ASP A 631 -29.38 -14.19 -1.06
CA ASP A 631 -29.08 -14.45 -2.47
C ASP A 631 -28.42 -15.81 -2.63
N ASP A 632 -29.15 -16.74 -3.27
CA ASP A 632 -28.73 -18.12 -3.54
C ASP A 632 -27.95 -18.27 -4.87
N ASP A 633 -28.05 -17.32 -5.82
CA ASP A 633 -27.34 -17.39 -7.11
C ASP A 633 -25.96 -16.75 -7.01
N ILE A 634 -25.06 -17.42 -6.27
CA ILE A 634 -23.76 -16.87 -5.87
C ILE A 634 -22.58 -17.38 -6.69
N ASP A 635 -22.79 -18.43 -7.48
CA ASP A 635 -21.75 -19.14 -8.20
C ASP A 635 -22.26 -19.70 -9.53
N TYR A 636 -21.32 -20.13 -10.36
CA TYR A 636 -21.62 -20.72 -11.67
C TYR A 636 -20.54 -21.73 -12.04
N TRP A 637 -20.87 -22.57 -13.03
CA TRP A 637 -19.94 -23.53 -13.61
C TRP A 637 -19.50 -23.08 -14.99
N VAL A 638 -18.19 -23.02 -15.20
CA VAL A 638 -17.57 -22.88 -16.51
C VAL A 638 -17.54 -24.26 -17.17
N PRO A 639 -18.20 -24.45 -18.32
CA PRO A 639 -18.19 -25.72 -19.04
C PRO A 639 -16.78 -26.15 -19.47
N ALA A 640 -16.52 -27.46 -19.52
CA ALA A 640 -15.20 -28.01 -19.84
C ALA A 640 -14.75 -27.68 -21.29
N ASP A 641 -15.68 -27.60 -22.23
CA ASP A 641 -15.46 -27.20 -23.62
C ASP A 641 -15.01 -25.73 -23.74
N GLU A 642 -15.57 -24.85 -22.90
CA GLU A 642 -15.13 -23.45 -22.83
C GLU A 642 -13.71 -23.33 -22.26
N VAL A 643 -13.39 -24.11 -21.22
CA VAL A 643 -12.03 -24.19 -20.67
C VAL A 643 -11.05 -24.72 -21.72
N GLU A 644 -11.42 -25.81 -22.41
CA GLU A 644 -10.60 -26.39 -23.48
C GLU A 644 -10.36 -25.39 -24.63
N ARG A 645 -11.39 -24.64 -25.04
CA ARG A 645 -11.28 -23.60 -26.06
C ARG A 645 -10.28 -22.52 -25.68
N ILE A 646 -10.33 -22.03 -24.43
CA ILE A 646 -9.42 -20.99 -23.92
C ILE A 646 -7.99 -21.51 -23.86
N GLU A 647 -7.78 -22.70 -23.30
CA GLU A 647 -6.44 -23.28 -23.16
C GLU A 647 -5.82 -23.67 -24.52
N ASN A 648 -6.62 -24.18 -25.46
CA ASN A 648 -6.13 -24.50 -26.81
C ASN A 648 -5.68 -23.25 -27.56
N ALA A 649 -6.38 -22.12 -27.41
CA ALA A 649 -5.95 -20.85 -27.98
C ALA A 649 -4.60 -20.39 -27.41
N ARG A 650 -4.36 -20.60 -26.11
CA ARG A 650 -3.07 -20.33 -25.47
C ARG A 650 -1.96 -21.24 -25.99
N PHE A 651 -2.21 -22.55 -26.06
CA PHE A 651 -1.20 -23.50 -26.53
C PHE A 651 -0.82 -23.26 -28.00
N ALA A 652 -1.79 -22.90 -28.86
CA ALA A 652 -1.51 -22.52 -30.24
C ALA A 652 -0.57 -21.30 -30.32
N LEU A 653 -0.76 -20.31 -29.44
CA LEU A 653 0.13 -19.16 -29.35
C LEU A 653 1.55 -19.57 -28.90
N LEU A 654 1.67 -20.46 -27.91
CA LEU A 654 2.96 -20.97 -27.44
C LEU A 654 3.70 -21.73 -28.54
N GLU A 655 3.01 -22.62 -29.27
CA GLU A 655 3.56 -23.37 -30.40
C GLU A 655 4.08 -22.42 -31.48
N GLN A 656 3.32 -21.36 -31.80
CA GLN A 656 3.75 -20.33 -32.75
C GLN A 656 5.03 -19.61 -32.28
N GLN A 657 5.14 -19.28 -30.99
CA GLN A 657 6.33 -18.63 -30.44
C GLN A 657 7.55 -19.56 -30.43
N HIS A 658 7.38 -20.84 -30.06
CA HIS A 658 8.46 -21.82 -30.09
C HIS A 658 8.96 -22.05 -31.52
N ALA A 659 8.06 -22.16 -32.49
CA ALA A 659 8.42 -22.27 -33.91
C ALA A 659 9.18 -21.02 -34.41
N ALA A 660 8.73 -19.82 -34.03
CA ALA A 660 9.39 -18.57 -34.39
C ALA A 660 10.78 -18.40 -33.74
N GLN A 661 10.98 -18.93 -32.53
CA GLN A 661 12.28 -18.95 -31.87
C GLN A 661 13.24 -19.95 -32.54
N ALA A 662 12.77 -21.17 -32.84
CA ALA A 662 13.56 -22.17 -33.54
C ALA A 662 14.04 -21.67 -34.92
N ALA A 663 13.18 -20.98 -35.66
CA ALA A 663 13.51 -20.39 -36.96
C ALA A 663 14.54 -19.25 -36.92
N LYS A 664 14.82 -18.65 -35.74
CA LYS A 664 15.87 -17.62 -35.58
C LYS A 664 17.25 -18.20 -35.21
N VAL A 665 17.29 -19.46 -34.79
CA VAL A 665 18.52 -20.16 -34.37
C VAL A 665 19.15 -20.92 -35.55
N ILE A 666 18.35 -21.20 -36.59
CA ILE A 666 18.78 -21.62 -37.93
C ILE A 666 19.16 -20.37 -38.73
#